data_AF-A0A9D7K6A3-F1
#
_entry.id   AF-A0A9D7K6A3-F1
#
_cell.length_a   1.000
_cell.length_b   1.000
_cell.length_c   1.000
_cell.angle_alpha   90.00
_cell.angle_beta   90.00
_cell.angle_gamma   90.00
#
_symmetry.space_group_name_H-M   'P 1'
#
loop_
_entity.id
_entity.type
_entity.pdbx_description
1 polymer ?
#
loop_
_entity_poly.entity_id
_entity_poly.type
_entity_poly.pdbx_seq_one_letter_code
_entity_poly.pdbx_strand_id
1 'polypeptide(L)'
;MGLFDRLFPEQRYILQQWNQVKSISYKDDDLALETIVSSIIKSCQNNEKCIVIIPEETLYQKFISELSESHLDQISLFYNPNSSVSKSDVVSLQHKLYPPKNIEKSIGFLESAFANKRLSEQCKDILSSIYFYESDRNMVSVLERCYEISNFDMPEMVEGIMYDLFPDVDENTFESFYDAIVVASKLYQPSYYLQKENRKFNLSPKYVQDEENLELFLDNLAEQIKILEQLRSRYYHFIENDLKQNLHEINLLYQQIKETFEALKFYQKELNQYNDHTAKSGLVSLFTTKSKIKVTLEEKCKILIQKINKLFIDTPGLHELSFSFDDHKNITKDTHEIWSTYEQKIELWYSTTCKNQRLSIKNSNIFNQKNKDLLQELDDELKTWSTSFNQSHFFDASIEINTLSTQKQVELVNELILQITYIYNDVQDNKGYYLWYSFLHNQPEWIQKSILLLQNFSVKYWPDIVEYSYLLRWVSEKKNPNTEILRALLEKYEKSERTILYDWTKDFVKTKKSGWTNRIQNLPKNDKTLYNDIQQNKNIEKLNWRYFFEKNAKFWANFFDIIVTTSDNFEDMEFGHFTQFFYVNSMEINTEVLHLGKTIHCYYRYDDDQVMSTDIKLFNAKNPLQLKTGELLPLNKLNIAKNLAFNFYSLQNKFSILQLKNASIISCFSLQQNAIFKEYFFNDGIKEITLGAHSVERLIECIVETDRKPLLLLPDHLLNPSDTGTISVQLSIICDFEKAGFSLFSLETEDIIKNGYRQAVKLLCNKLK
;
A
#
# COMPACT_ATOMS: atom_id res chain seq x y z
N MET A 1 -13.34 24.99 16.85
CA MET A 1 -14.79 25.23 16.69
C MET A 1 -15.11 26.44 17.53
N GLY A 2 -15.54 27.50 16.85
CA GLY A 2 -15.66 28.83 17.42
C GLY A 2 -17.09 29.10 17.84
N LEU A 3 -17.29 30.04 18.76
CA LEU A 3 -18.58 30.44 19.36
C LEU A 3 -19.71 30.86 18.38
N PHE A 4 -19.52 30.73 17.07
CA PHE A 4 -20.37 31.30 16.02
C PHE A 4 -20.90 30.27 15.03
N ASP A 5 -20.88 28.98 15.40
CA ASP A 5 -21.26 27.86 14.53
C ASP A 5 -22.80 27.75 14.29
N ARG A 6 -23.54 28.82 14.61
CA ARG A 6 -24.98 29.02 14.35
C ARG A 6 -25.32 30.23 13.49
N LEU A 7 -24.35 31.10 13.25
CA LEU A 7 -24.55 32.27 12.43
C LEU A 7 -24.84 31.85 10.99
N PHE A 8 -25.76 32.56 10.34
CA PHE A 8 -26.01 32.40 8.92
C PHE A 8 -24.70 32.59 8.14
N PRO A 9 -24.51 31.93 6.99
CA PRO A 9 -23.27 32.00 6.24
C PRO A 9 -22.79 33.43 5.96
N GLU A 10 -23.70 34.36 5.71
CA GLU A 10 -23.40 35.78 5.54
C GLU A 10 -22.83 36.42 6.82
N GLN A 11 -23.42 36.11 7.98
CA GLN A 11 -22.95 36.56 9.29
C GLN A 11 -21.56 35.97 9.62
N ARG A 12 -21.31 34.70 9.28
CA ARG A 12 -19.98 34.09 9.45
C ARG A 12 -18.95 34.69 8.52
N TYR A 13 -19.31 34.94 7.26
CA TYR A 13 -18.43 35.61 6.31
C TYR A 13 -18.06 37.01 6.82
N ILE A 14 -19.03 37.73 7.40
CA ILE A 14 -18.78 38.99 8.10
C ILE A 14 -17.76 38.79 9.22
N LEU A 15 -17.97 37.81 10.11
CA LEU A 15 -17.08 37.53 11.24
C LEU A 15 -15.70 36.95 10.87
N GLN A 16 -15.56 36.20 9.79
CA GLN A 16 -14.28 35.62 9.36
C GLN A 16 -13.32 36.71 8.86
N GLN A 17 -13.86 37.75 8.24
CA GLN A 17 -13.08 38.91 7.79
C GLN A 17 -13.41 40.14 8.65
N TRP A 18 -13.67 39.93 9.95
CA TRP A 18 -14.01 40.99 10.91
C TRP A 18 -12.98 42.11 11.02
N ASN A 19 -11.74 41.87 10.57
CA ASN A 19 -10.64 42.85 10.54
C ASN A 19 -10.62 43.74 9.30
N GLN A 20 -11.59 43.63 8.39
CA GLN A 20 -11.65 44.41 7.15
C GLN A 20 -12.75 45.47 7.22
N VAL A 21 -12.57 46.57 6.48
CA VAL A 21 -13.61 47.56 6.25
C VAL A 21 -14.67 46.94 5.34
N LYS A 22 -15.96 47.07 5.71
CA LYS A 22 -17.06 46.40 5.01
C LYS A 22 -18.29 47.29 4.88
N SER A 23 -18.93 47.22 3.72
CA SER A 23 -20.29 47.70 3.50
C SER A 23 -21.27 46.52 3.39
N ILE A 24 -22.32 46.55 4.21
CA ILE A 24 -23.25 45.44 4.40
C ILE A 24 -24.68 45.96 4.19
N SER A 25 -25.37 45.52 3.15
CA SER A 25 -26.80 45.84 2.99
C SER A 25 -27.65 44.82 3.74
N TYR A 26 -28.70 45.21 4.46
CA TYR A 26 -29.58 44.30 5.17
C TYR A 26 -31.07 44.62 4.94
N LYS A 27 -31.92 43.60 5.06
CA LYS A 27 -33.39 43.75 4.94
C LYS A 27 -34.13 43.57 6.27
N ASP A 28 -33.56 42.77 7.16
CA ASP A 28 -34.14 42.50 8.48
C ASP A 28 -33.28 43.21 9.53
N ASP A 29 -33.91 44.18 10.21
CA ASP A 29 -33.31 44.94 11.30
C ASP A 29 -32.79 43.99 12.40
N ASP A 30 -33.57 42.99 12.80
CA ASP A 30 -33.24 42.12 13.92
C ASP A 30 -32.00 41.25 13.58
N LEU A 31 -31.91 40.76 12.34
CA LEU A 31 -30.75 40.02 11.85
C LEU A 31 -29.48 40.89 11.80
N ALA A 32 -29.60 42.15 11.37
CA ALA A 32 -28.49 43.08 11.34
C ALA A 32 -27.95 43.35 12.75
N LEU A 33 -28.85 43.60 13.71
CA LEU A 33 -28.49 43.82 15.11
C LEU A 33 -27.86 42.57 15.75
N GLU A 34 -28.40 41.36 15.49
CA GLU A 34 -27.84 40.07 15.95
C GLU A 34 -26.39 39.89 15.43
N THR A 35 -26.14 40.29 14.18
CA THR A 35 -24.80 40.23 13.54
C THR A 35 -23.82 41.22 14.18
N ILE A 36 -24.29 42.43 14.49
CA ILE A 36 -23.50 43.46 15.17
C ILE A 36 -23.14 42.99 16.58
N VAL A 37 -24.09 42.45 17.35
CA VAL A 37 -23.82 41.89 18.69
C VAL A 37 -22.80 40.76 18.62
N SER A 38 -22.93 39.85 17.65
CA SER A 38 -21.96 38.77 17.43
C SER A 38 -20.56 39.29 17.11
N SER A 39 -20.48 40.36 16.31
CA SER A 39 -19.22 41.04 15.98
C SER A 39 -18.59 41.70 17.21
N ILE A 40 -19.41 42.33 18.06
CA ILE A 40 -18.96 42.93 19.33
C ILE A 40 -18.43 41.85 20.29
N ILE A 41 -19.10 40.70 20.41
CA ILE A 41 -18.61 39.58 21.22
C ILE A 41 -17.23 39.15 20.72
N LYS A 42 -17.04 39.04 19.41
CA LYS A 42 -15.74 38.71 18.80
C LYS A 42 -14.68 39.75 19.12
N SER A 43 -15.02 41.04 19.06
CA SER A 43 -14.13 42.13 19.45
C SER A 43 -13.75 42.07 20.93
N CYS A 44 -14.71 41.84 21.83
CA CYS A 44 -14.46 41.67 23.26
C CYS A 44 -13.51 40.50 23.56
N GLN A 45 -13.65 39.36 22.85
CA GLN A 45 -12.72 38.22 22.96
C GLN A 45 -11.28 38.60 22.58
N ASN A 46 -11.12 39.50 21.62
CA ASN A 46 -9.83 40.01 21.17
C ASN A 46 -9.33 41.21 22.00
N ASN A 47 -10.03 41.57 23.09
CA ASN A 47 -9.79 42.77 23.90
C ASN A 47 -9.87 44.10 23.11
N GLU A 48 -10.70 44.10 22.08
CA GLU A 48 -10.97 45.26 21.24
C GLU A 48 -12.23 46.00 21.70
N LYS A 49 -12.26 47.32 21.49
CA LYS A 49 -13.37 48.18 21.94
C LYS A 49 -14.15 48.72 20.76
N CYS A 50 -15.46 48.82 20.95
CA CYS A 50 -16.42 49.07 19.89
C CYS A 50 -17.15 50.40 20.10
N ILE A 51 -17.36 51.14 19.01
CA ILE A 51 -18.33 52.23 18.92
C ILE A 51 -19.41 51.81 17.92
N VAL A 52 -20.67 51.91 18.32
CA VAL A 52 -21.84 51.63 17.50
C VAL A 52 -22.63 52.93 17.34
N ILE A 53 -22.84 53.35 16.10
CA ILE A 53 -23.52 54.59 15.73
C ILE A 53 -24.84 54.21 15.06
N ILE A 54 -25.95 54.52 15.71
CA ILE A 54 -27.31 54.21 15.27
C ILE A 54 -28.14 55.51 15.32
N PRO A 55 -28.23 56.28 14.22
CA PRO A 55 -28.94 57.55 14.20
C PRO A 55 -30.46 57.41 14.38
N GLU A 56 -31.03 56.29 13.96
CA GLU A 56 -32.46 56.00 14.05
C GLU A 56 -32.86 55.53 15.47
N GLU A 57 -33.68 56.31 16.18
CA GLU A 57 -34.06 56.05 17.58
C GLU A 57 -34.73 54.69 17.79
N THR A 58 -35.56 54.24 16.85
CA THR A 58 -36.25 52.94 16.90
C THR A 58 -35.27 51.76 16.88
N LEU A 59 -34.27 51.82 16.00
CA LEU A 59 -33.18 50.84 15.93
C LEU A 59 -32.28 50.92 17.16
N TYR A 60 -32.01 52.14 17.64
CA TYR A 60 -31.19 52.37 18.83
C TYR A 60 -31.77 51.65 20.06
N GLN A 61 -33.08 51.79 20.31
CA GLN A 61 -33.75 51.12 21.44
C GLN A 61 -33.82 49.58 21.28
N LYS A 62 -34.04 49.09 20.05
CA LYS A 62 -33.97 47.66 19.76
C LYS A 62 -32.58 47.09 20.05
N PHE A 63 -31.53 47.78 19.62
CA PHE A 63 -30.16 47.34 19.84
C PHE A 63 -29.77 47.29 21.32
N ILE A 64 -30.25 48.25 22.12
CA ILE A 64 -30.07 48.21 23.59
C ILE A 64 -30.70 46.94 24.17
N SER A 65 -31.89 46.57 23.71
CA SER A 65 -32.58 45.36 24.16
C SER A 65 -31.77 44.10 23.82
N GLU A 66 -31.24 44.00 22.60
CA GLU A 66 -30.39 42.89 22.15
C GLU A 66 -29.09 42.77 22.97
N LEU A 67 -28.46 43.90 23.29
CA LEU A 67 -27.28 43.92 24.16
C LEU A 67 -27.60 43.47 25.59
N SER A 68 -28.80 43.79 26.11
CA SER A 68 -29.26 43.34 27.41
C SER A 68 -29.52 41.83 27.46
N GLU A 69 -30.06 41.23 26.40
CA GLU A 69 -30.23 39.77 26.30
C GLU A 69 -28.88 39.04 26.37
N SER A 70 -27.82 39.67 25.86
CA SER A 70 -26.44 39.15 25.90
C SER A 70 -25.62 39.58 27.14
N HIS A 71 -26.21 40.33 28.09
CA HIS A 71 -25.56 40.97 29.25
C HIS A 71 -24.48 42.03 28.94
N LEU A 72 -24.27 42.37 27.66
CA LEU A 72 -23.25 43.33 27.22
C LEU A 72 -23.64 44.78 27.53
N ASP A 73 -24.92 45.06 27.74
CA ASP A 73 -25.44 46.35 28.20
C ASP A 73 -24.75 46.86 29.49
N GLN A 74 -24.32 45.92 30.33
CA GLN A 74 -23.64 46.17 31.59
C GLN A 74 -22.22 46.73 31.45
N ILE A 75 -21.57 46.51 30.31
CA ILE A 75 -20.24 47.06 29.94
C ILE A 75 -20.34 48.08 28.80
N SER A 76 -21.57 48.47 28.44
CA SER A 76 -21.86 49.44 27.40
C SER A 76 -22.17 50.82 27.98
N LEU A 77 -21.71 51.88 27.31
CA LEU A 77 -22.15 53.26 27.52
C LEU A 77 -23.17 53.63 26.45
N PHE A 78 -24.38 53.99 26.87
CA PHE A 78 -25.44 54.50 26.01
C PHE A 78 -25.51 56.01 26.19
N TYR A 79 -25.31 56.78 25.13
CA TYR A 79 -25.53 58.23 25.21
C TYR A 79 -25.98 58.83 23.88
N ASN A 80 -26.65 59.98 23.93
CA ASN A 80 -27.04 60.76 22.76
C ASN A 80 -26.33 62.13 22.81
N PRO A 81 -25.39 62.43 21.89
CA PRO A 81 -24.55 63.62 21.94
C PRO A 81 -25.34 64.93 21.86
N ASN A 82 -26.53 64.90 21.24
CA ASN A 82 -27.37 66.08 21.06
C ASN A 82 -28.26 66.37 22.27
N SER A 83 -28.22 65.53 23.30
CA SER A 83 -29.02 65.66 24.51
C SER A 83 -28.21 66.21 25.70
N SER A 84 -28.88 66.91 26.61
CA SER A 84 -28.32 67.24 27.93
C SER A 84 -28.24 65.99 28.80
N VAL A 85 -27.18 65.87 29.61
CA VAL A 85 -27.05 64.77 30.57
C VAL A 85 -28.21 64.84 31.57
N SER A 86 -29.06 63.82 31.62
CA SER A 86 -30.22 63.78 32.53
C SER A 86 -29.85 63.20 33.89
N LYS A 87 -30.69 63.42 34.91
CA LYS A 87 -30.50 62.78 36.22
C LYS A 87 -30.61 61.25 36.14
N SER A 88 -31.48 60.72 35.28
CA SER A 88 -31.60 59.28 35.01
C SER A 88 -30.33 58.69 34.39
N ASP A 89 -29.67 59.44 33.50
CA ASP A 89 -28.41 59.02 32.88
C ASP A 89 -27.31 58.87 33.94
N VAL A 90 -27.19 59.85 34.84
CA VAL A 90 -26.19 59.80 35.90
C VAL A 90 -26.48 58.70 36.90
N VAL A 91 -27.75 58.44 37.25
CA VAL A 91 -28.14 57.31 38.08
C VAL A 91 -27.77 55.97 37.41
N SER A 92 -28.01 55.84 36.10
CA SER A 92 -27.61 54.66 35.32
C SER A 92 -26.08 54.47 35.30
N LEU A 93 -25.32 55.55 35.08
CA LEU A 93 -23.87 55.56 35.15
C LEU A 93 -23.36 55.17 36.54
N GLN A 94 -23.95 55.72 37.60
CA GLN A 94 -23.61 55.37 38.98
C GLN A 94 -23.86 53.89 39.26
N HIS A 95 -24.99 53.33 38.80
CA HIS A 95 -25.29 51.91 38.96
C HIS A 95 -24.31 51.00 38.21
N LYS A 96 -23.86 51.42 37.02
CA LYS A 96 -22.86 50.68 36.24
C LYS A 96 -21.48 50.75 36.91
N LEU A 97 -21.05 51.94 37.33
CA LEU A 97 -19.74 52.16 37.95
C LEU A 97 -19.66 51.59 39.39
N TYR A 98 -20.72 51.71 40.19
CA TYR A 98 -20.75 51.32 41.60
C TYR A 98 -21.75 50.18 41.86
N PRO A 99 -21.51 48.96 41.33
CA PRO A 99 -22.41 47.83 41.58
C PRO A 99 -22.38 47.42 43.08
N PRO A 100 -23.51 46.92 43.63
CA PRO A 100 -23.58 46.47 45.02
C PRO A 100 -22.60 45.33 45.33
N LYS A 101 -22.07 45.29 46.57
CA LYS A 101 -20.93 44.45 47.02
C LYS A 101 -21.10 42.92 46.95
N ASN A 102 -22.23 42.39 46.51
CA ASN A 102 -22.46 40.94 46.41
C ASN A 102 -22.22 40.45 44.98
N ILE A 103 -20.94 40.36 44.59
CA ILE A 103 -20.55 39.64 43.38
C ILE A 103 -20.05 38.27 43.84
N GLU A 104 -20.91 37.26 43.80
CA GLU A 104 -20.59 35.86 44.13
C GLU A 104 -19.36 35.39 43.33
N LYS A 105 -18.48 34.59 43.92
CA LYS A 105 -17.33 33.98 43.21
C LYS A 105 -17.84 32.89 42.26
N SER A 106 -17.40 32.89 40.99
CA SER A 106 -17.85 31.94 39.97
C SER A 106 -17.14 30.59 40.09
N ILE A 107 -17.92 29.53 40.23
CA ILE A 107 -17.51 28.12 40.05
C ILE A 107 -18.17 27.53 38.79
N GLY A 108 -19.31 28.06 38.33
CA GLY A 108 -20.13 27.49 37.24
C GLY A 108 -19.52 27.54 35.83
N PHE A 109 -18.61 28.47 35.52
CA PHE A 109 -17.95 28.55 34.21
C PHE A 109 -17.04 27.37 33.94
N LEU A 110 -16.24 26.97 34.94
CA LEU A 110 -15.31 25.87 34.77
C LEU A 110 -16.09 24.58 34.56
N GLU A 111 -17.13 24.32 35.35
CA GLU A 111 -17.93 23.10 35.24
C GLU A 111 -18.72 23.00 33.91
N SER A 112 -19.33 24.10 33.44
CA SER A 112 -20.01 24.15 32.14
C SER A 112 -19.03 24.08 30.96
N ALA A 113 -17.91 24.79 31.03
CA ALA A 113 -16.85 24.73 30.02
C ALA A 113 -16.17 23.35 29.97
N PHE A 114 -15.96 22.68 31.11
CA PHE A 114 -15.41 21.32 31.15
C PHE A 114 -16.41 20.27 30.64
N ALA A 115 -17.68 20.34 31.04
CA ALA A 115 -18.72 19.44 30.56
C ALA A 115 -18.94 19.57 29.04
N ASN A 116 -18.86 20.80 28.52
CA ASN A 116 -19.05 21.06 27.10
C ASN A 116 -17.79 20.85 26.27
N LYS A 117 -16.60 21.13 26.81
CA LYS A 117 -15.33 20.70 26.19
C LYS A 117 -15.34 19.18 26.02
N ARG A 118 -15.78 18.45 27.04
CA ARG A 118 -15.97 17.00 27.00
C ARG A 118 -17.04 16.55 26.00
N LEU A 119 -18.16 17.26 25.86
CA LEU A 119 -19.16 16.99 24.80
C LEU A 119 -18.61 17.29 23.39
N SER A 120 -17.85 18.37 23.22
CA SER A 120 -17.20 18.70 21.94
C SER A 120 -16.10 17.70 21.60
N GLU A 121 -15.34 17.24 22.60
CA GLU A 121 -14.33 16.19 22.47
C GLU A 121 -15.02 14.86 22.18
N GLN A 122 -16.11 14.50 22.84
CA GLN A 122 -16.91 13.31 22.52
C GLN A 122 -17.51 13.35 21.11
N CYS A 123 -18.04 14.50 20.68
CA CYS A 123 -18.54 14.65 19.31
C CYS A 123 -17.37 14.58 18.31
N LYS A 124 -16.23 15.19 18.61
CA LYS A 124 -15.01 15.08 17.80
C LYS A 124 -14.43 13.68 17.78
N ASP A 125 -14.48 12.93 18.88
CA ASP A 125 -13.97 11.57 19.01
C ASP A 125 -14.89 10.61 18.27
N ILE A 126 -16.21 10.84 18.31
CA ILE A 126 -17.18 10.11 17.51
C ILE A 126 -16.96 10.46 16.03
N LEU A 127 -16.88 11.74 15.66
CA LEU A 127 -16.66 12.19 14.29
C LEU A 127 -15.29 11.81 13.74
N SER A 128 -14.25 11.79 14.57
CA SER A 128 -12.93 11.30 14.19
C SER A 128 -12.99 9.78 14.03
N SER A 129 -13.63 9.06 14.95
CA SER A 129 -13.93 7.64 14.76
C SER A 129 -14.87 7.32 13.58
N ILE A 130 -15.32 8.31 12.80
CA ILE A 130 -16.10 8.07 11.57
C ILE A 130 -15.31 8.51 10.34
N TYR A 131 -14.66 9.69 10.42
CA TYR A 131 -14.08 10.37 9.28
C TYR A 131 -12.55 10.59 9.38
N PHE A 132 -11.93 10.33 10.53
CA PHE A 132 -10.50 10.48 10.81
C PHE A 132 -9.95 9.28 11.59
N TYR A 133 -9.34 8.34 10.88
CA TYR A 133 -8.55 7.30 11.53
C TYR A 133 -7.06 7.52 11.33
N GLU A 134 -6.28 7.04 12.31
CA GLU A 134 -4.83 7.14 12.43
C GLU A 134 -4.11 6.89 11.08
N SER A 135 -2.97 7.55 10.89
CA SER A 135 -2.08 7.51 9.71
C SER A 135 -2.61 8.14 8.41
N ASP A 136 -2.71 9.48 8.33
CA ASP A 136 -2.84 10.31 7.09
C ASP A 136 -3.92 9.92 6.03
N ARG A 137 -4.74 8.89 6.27
CA ARG A 137 -5.74 8.33 5.35
C ARG A 137 -7.14 8.64 5.88
N ASN A 138 -7.90 9.48 5.17
CA ASN A 138 -9.31 9.66 5.47
C ASN A 138 -10.16 8.60 4.75
N MET A 139 -11.31 8.22 5.30
CA MET A 139 -12.17 7.16 4.74
C MET A 139 -12.52 7.42 3.27
N VAL A 140 -12.71 8.70 2.91
CA VAL A 140 -12.95 9.15 1.53
C VAL A 140 -11.78 8.79 0.60
N SER A 141 -10.53 9.07 1.00
CA SER A 141 -9.31 8.77 0.23
C SER A 141 -9.07 7.27 0.10
N VAL A 142 -9.45 6.50 1.13
CA VAL A 142 -9.40 5.04 1.10
C VAL A 142 -10.42 4.51 0.10
N LEU A 143 -11.65 5.03 0.11
CA LEU A 143 -12.69 4.64 -0.85
C LEU A 143 -12.37 5.09 -2.29
N GLU A 144 -11.76 6.25 -2.47
CA GLU A 144 -11.26 6.72 -3.78
C GLU A 144 -10.12 5.81 -4.28
N ARG A 145 -9.20 5.41 -3.41
CA ARG A 145 -8.15 4.45 -3.75
C ARG A 145 -8.70 3.06 -4.10
N CYS A 146 -9.65 2.57 -3.31
CA CYS A 146 -10.40 1.35 -3.64
C CYS A 146 -11.07 1.47 -5.01
N TYR A 147 -11.63 2.64 -5.34
CA TYR A 147 -12.28 2.88 -6.61
C TYR A 147 -11.31 2.84 -7.80
N GLU A 148 -10.15 3.51 -7.70
CA GLU A 148 -9.10 3.47 -8.73
C GLU A 148 -8.71 2.05 -9.09
N ILE A 149 -8.60 1.19 -8.07
CA ILE A 149 -8.31 -0.22 -8.22
C ILE A 149 -9.53 -1.00 -8.75
N SER A 150 -10.76 -0.59 -8.43
CA SER A 150 -11.98 -1.29 -8.86
C SER A 150 -12.38 -1.10 -10.32
N ASN A 151 -11.75 -0.18 -11.06
CA ASN A 151 -12.01 0.04 -12.50
C ASN A 151 -11.52 -1.12 -13.40
N PHE A 152 -10.84 -2.11 -12.83
CA PHE A 152 -10.55 -3.38 -13.50
C PHE A 152 -11.72 -4.35 -13.23
N ASP A 153 -12.19 -5.16 -14.19
CA ASP A 153 -13.29 -6.15 -14.03
C ASP A 153 -12.95 -7.34 -13.07
N MET A 154 -12.10 -7.12 -12.07
CA MET A 154 -11.46 -8.11 -11.20
C MET A 154 -12.01 -8.17 -9.74
N PRO A 155 -12.47 -7.08 -9.09
CA PRO A 155 -12.80 -7.05 -7.66
C PRO A 155 -13.93 -7.98 -7.20
N GLU A 156 -14.98 -8.15 -8.01
CA GLU A 156 -16.15 -8.96 -7.64
C GLU A 156 -15.81 -10.46 -7.49
N MET A 157 -14.76 -10.97 -8.16
CA MET A 157 -14.26 -12.34 -7.99
C MET A 157 -13.31 -12.49 -6.79
N VAL A 158 -12.71 -11.39 -6.33
CA VAL A 158 -11.59 -11.38 -5.38
C VAL A 158 -12.06 -11.23 -3.93
N GLU A 159 -13.22 -10.59 -3.72
CA GLU A 159 -13.76 -10.23 -2.41
C GLU A 159 -13.97 -11.45 -1.49
N GLY A 160 -14.48 -12.57 -2.03
CA GLY A 160 -14.65 -13.81 -1.27
C GLY A 160 -13.36 -14.61 -1.05
N ILE A 161 -12.36 -14.45 -1.93
CA ILE A 161 -11.13 -15.27 -1.90
C ILE A 161 -10.11 -14.70 -0.91
N MET A 162 -10.04 -13.37 -0.78
CA MET A 162 -9.04 -12.70 0.06
C MET A 162 -9.48 -12.59 1.53
N TYR A 163 -10.79 -12.54 1.81
CA TYR A 163 -11.30 -12.46 3.19
C TYR A 163 -10.86 -13.64 4.06
N ASP A 164 -10.71 -14.83 3.46
CA ASP A 164 -10.27 -16.06 4.13
C ASP A 164 -8.74 -16.19 4.25
N LEU A 165 -7.97 -15.43 3.47
CA LEU A 165 -6.50 -15.55 3.38
C LEU A 165 -5.74 -14.53 4.22
N PHE A 166 -6.41 -13.43 4.60
CA PHE A 166 -5.82 -12.40 5.43
C PHE A 166 -6.21 -12.67 6.89
N PRO A 167 -5.30 -13.15 7.76
CA PRO A 167 -5.52 -13.06 9.20
C PRO A 167 -5.67 -11.59 9.65
N ASP A 168 -6.14 -11.31 10.86
CA ASP A 168 -6.03 -9.96 11.45
C ASP A 168 -4.56 -9.54 11.44
N VAL A 169 -4.18 -8.61 10.55
CA VAL A 169 -2.81 -8.08 10.46
C VAL A 169 -2.82 -6.58 10.61
N ASP A 170 -1.95 -6.11 11.51
CA ASP A 170 -1.68 -4.68 11.70
C ASP A 170 -1.02 -4.06 10.45
N GLU A 171 -0.93 -2.73 10.42
CA GLU A 171 -0.39 -1.97 9.28
C GLU A 171 1.05 -2.42 8.91
N ASN A 172 1.89 -2.67 9.91
CA ASN A 172 3.27 -3.12 9.70
C ASN A 172 3.35 -4.51 9.04
N THR A 173 2.46 -5.42 9.46
CA THR A 173 2.41 -6.76 8.88
C THR A 173 1.79 -6.72 7.49
N PHE A 174 0.84 -5.82 7.23
CA PHE A 174 0.34 -5.56 5.88
C PHE A 174 1.43 -5.03 4.95
N GLU A 175 2.24 -4.05 5.36
CA GLU A 175 3.35 -3.54 4.54
C GLU A 175 4.34 -4.65 4.17
N SER A 176 4.75 -5.43 5.17
CA SER A 176 5.66 -6.58 4.96
C SER A 176 5.07 -7.60 3.97
N PHE A 177 3.76 -7.83 4.05
CA PHE A 177 3.04 -8.71 3.13
C PHE A 177 2.94 -8.11 1.72
N TYR A 178 2.56 -6.84 1.62
CA TYR A 178 2.47 -6.12 0.35
C TYR A 178 3.80 -6.15 -0.39
N ASP A 179 4.91 -5.89 0.30
CA ASP A 179 6.26 -5.98 -0.24
C ASP A 179 6.57 -7.39 -0.75
N ALA A 180 6.20 -8.43 0.00
CA ALA A 180 6.37 -9.81 -0.44
C ALA A 180 5.57 -10.10 -1.73
N ILE A 181 4.35 -9.57 -1.86
CA ILE A 181 3.54 -9.71 -3.08
C ILE A 181 4.15 -8.93 -4.25
N VAL A 182 4.67 -7.73 -4.02
CA VAL A 182 5.35 -6.94 -5.04
C VAL A 182 6.58 -7.69 -5.56
N VAL A 183 7.40 -8.26 -4.68
CA VAL A 183 8.56 -9.08 -5.07
C VAL A 183 8.10 -10.34 -5.81
N ALA A 184 7.09 -11.04 -5.30
CA ALA A 184 6.53 -12.22 -5.96
C ALA A 184 6.07 -11.92 -7.39
N SER A 185 5.39 -10.78 -7.60
CA SER A 185 4.88 -10.36 -8.90
C SER A 185 5.98 -10.04 -9.91
N LYS A 186 7.15 -9.60 -9.45
CA LYS A 186 8.31 -9.33 -10.30
C LYS A 186 9.04 -10.61 -10.71
N LEU A 187 9.11 -11.58 -9.80
CA LEU A 187 9.80 -12.86 -10.04
C LEU A 187 8.95 -13.86 -10.82
N TYR A 188 7.63 -13.84 -10.65
CA TYR A 188 6.74 -14.83 -11.24
C TYR A 188 6.53 -14.66 -12.74
N GLN A 189 6.54 -15.77 -13.48
CA GLN A 189 6.06 -15.83 -14.86
C GLN A 189 4.96 -16.89 -14.99
N PRO A 190 3.89 -16.65 -15.79
CA PRO A 190 2.78 -17.61 -15.94
C PRO A 190 3.22 -19.00 -16.43
N SER A 191 4.30 -19.07 -17.21
CA SER A 191 4.89 -20.32 -17.71
C SER A 191 5.42 -21.24 -16.60
N TYR A 192 5.69 -20.72 -15.40
CA TYR A 192 6.24 -21.48 -14.28
C TYR A 192 5.27 -22.53 -13.72
N TYR A 193 3.96 -22.32 -13.88
CA TYR A 193 2.96 -23.32 -13.50
C TYR A 193 3.15 -24.63 -14.29
N LEU A 194 3.35 -24.53 -15.61
CA LEU A 194 3.61 -25.68 -16.48
C LEU A 194 4.96 -26.35 -16.17
N GLN A 195 5.93 -25.58 -15.68
CA GLN A 195 7.23 -26.10 -15.30
C GLN A 195 7.19 -26.90 -13.99
N LYS A 196 6.30 -26.56 -13.05
CA LYS A 196 6.17 -27.29 -11.79
C LYS A 196 5.65 -28.72 -11.98
N GLU A 197 4.68 -28.92 -12.88
CA GLU A 197 4.08 -30.25 -13.12
C GLU A 197 5.00 -31.20 -13.90
N ASN A 198 5.92 -30.68 -14.70
CA ASN A 198 6.75 -31.47 -15.62
C ASN A 198 8.15 -31.82 -15.08
N ARG A 199 8.55 -31.32 -13.91
CA ARG A 199 9.88 -31.57 -13.35
C ARG A 199 9.93 -32.85 -12.53
N LYS A 200 10.98 -33.64 -12.77
CA LYS A 200 11.25 -34.93 -12.09
C LYS A 200 12.11 -34.80 -10.83
N PHE A 201 12.55 -33.60 -10.50
CA PHE A 201 13.48 -33.35 -9.41
C PHE A 201 13.05 -32.12 -8.59
N ASN A 202 13.14 -32.24 -7.26
CA ASN A 202 12.89 -31.16 -6.32
C ASN A 202 14.21 -30.67 -5.76
N LEU A 203 14.62 -29.48 -6.18
CA LEU A 203 15.78 -28.82 -5.61
C LEU A 203 15.41 -28.16 -4.27
N SER A 204 16.22 -28.38 -3.24
CA SER A 204 15.98 -27.77 -1.93
C SER A 204 16.09 -26.24 -1.99
N PRO A 205 15.13 -25.48 -1.42
CA PRO A 205 15.15 -24.01 -1.41
C PRO A 205 16.42 -23.39 -0.82
N LYS A 206 17.13 -24.12 0.04
CA LYS A 206 18.36 -23.64 0.70
C LYS A 206 19.50 -23.33 -0.27
N TYR A 207 19.50 -23.88 -1.48
CA TYR A 207 20.56 -23.68 -2.47
C TYR A 207 20.24 -22.59 -3.51
N VAL A 208 19.09 -21.91 -3.38
CA VAL A 208 18.63 -20.91 -4.37
C VAL A 208 18.07 -19.67 -3.68
N GLN A 209 18.65 -19.26 -2.55
CA GLN A 209 18.12 -18.11 -1.81
C GLN A 209 18.17 -16.81 -2.63
N ASP A 210 19.20 -16.67 -3.45
CA ASP A 210 19.42 -15.57 -4.37
C ASP A 210 20.19 -16.06 -5.62
N GLU A 211 20.43 -15.15 -6.56
CA GLU A 211 21.12 -15.43 -7.81
C GLU A 211 22.57 -15.86 -7.59
N GLU A 212 23.25 -15.30 -6.58
CA GLU A 212 24.65 -15.63 -6.25
C GLU A 212 24.78 -17.07 -5.72
N ASN A 213 23.89 -17.48 -4.81
CA ASN A 213 23.83 -18.84 -4.30
C ASN A 213 23.46 -19.85 -5.40
N LEU A 214 22.60 -19.46 -6.35
CA LEU A 214 22.25 -20.29 -7.50
C LEU A 214 23.45 -20.49 -8.43
N GLU A 215 24.25 -19.45 -8.67
CA GLU A 215 25.47 -19.55 -9.47
C GLU A 215 26.53 -20.41 -8.76
N LEU A 216 26.73 -20.23 -7.46
CA LEU A 216 27.59 -21.08 -6.64
C LEU A 216 27.17 -22.56 -6.71
N PHE A 217 25.86 -22.83 -6.68
CA PHE A 217 25.32 -24.17 -6.83
C PHE A 217 25.63 -24.76 -8.22
N LEU A 218 25.43 -23.99 -9.28
CA LEU A 218 25.72 -24.40 -10.66
C LEU A 218 27.23 -24.65 -10.87
N ASP A 219 28.09 -23.80 -10.32
CA ASP A 219 29.54 -23.96 -10.36
C ASP A 219 29.97 -25.24 -9.65
N ASN A 220 29.38 -25.54 -8.48
CA ASN A 220 29.65 -26.78 -7.77
C ASN A 220 29.20 -27.99 -8.59
N LEU A 221 28.00 -27.99 -9.19
CA LEU A 221 27.57 -29.08 -10.08
C LEU A 221 28.53 -29.26 -11.27
N ALA A 222 28.99 -28.17 -11.89
CA ALA A 222 29.95 -28.22 -12.98
C ALA A 222 31.29 -28.82 -12.55
N GLU A 223 31.77 -28.48 -11.34
CA GLU A 223 32.95 -29.08 -10.73
C GLU A 223 32.77 -30.58 -10.47
N GLN A 224 31.61 -31.00 -9.94
CA GLN A 224 31.29 -32.42 -9.72
C GLN A 224 31.29 -33.22 -11.03
N ILE A 225 30.70 -32.67 -12.10
CA ILE A 225 30.73 -33.30 -13.43
C ILE A 225 32.18 -33.51 -13.88
N LYS A 226 33.02 -32.48 -13.76
CA LYS A 226 34.43 -32.55 -14.17
C LYS A 226 35.22 -33.60 -13.38
N ILE A 227 35.00 -33.70 -12.07
CA ILE A 227 35.63 -34.71 -11.21
C ILE A 227 35.22 -36.13 -11.66
N LEU A 228 33.93 -36.36 -11.90
CA LEU A 228 33.43 -37.65 -12.37
C LEU A 228 33.95 -38.01 -13.77
N GLU A 229 34.09 -37.04 -14.68
CA GLU A 229 34.65 -37.29 -16.01
C GLU A 229 36.13 -37.69 -15.95
N GLN A 230 36.89 -37.09 -15.05
CA GLN A 230 38.27 -37.49 -14.78
C GLN A 230 38.34 -38.91 -14.22
N LEU A 231 37.50 -39.23 -13.23
CA LEU A 231 37.41 -40.56 -12.64
C LEU A 231 37.03 -41.62 -13.70
N ARG A 232 36.02 -41.34 -14.52
CA ARG A 232 35.63 -42.18 -15.67
C ARG A 232 36.79 -42.44 -16.61
N SER A 233 37.54 -41.40 -16.96
CA SER A 233 38.68 -41.50 -17.88
C SER A 233 39.78 -42.39 -17.31
N ARG A 234 40.05 -42.30 -16.00
CA ARG A 234 41.01 -43.15 -15.31
C ARG A 234 40.55 -44.61 -15.25
N TYR A 235 39.27 -44.87 -14.98
CA TYR A 235 38.71 -46.21 -15.06
C TYR A 235 38.84 -46.81 -16.47
N TYR A 236 38.52 -46.05 -17.53
CA TYR A 236 38.71 -46.53 -18.91
C TYR A 236 40.18 -46.80 -19.23
N HIS A 237 41.08 -45.93 -18.79
CA HIS A 237 42.52 -46.14 -18.97
C HIS A 237 43.01 -47.40 -18.26
N PHE A 238 42.53 -47.67 -17.05
CA PHE A 238 42.81 -48.91 -16.33
C PHE A 238 42.34 -50.13 -17.13
N ILE A 239 41.07 -50.14 -17.56
CA ILE A 239 40.48 -51.23 -18.34
C ILE A 239 41.27 -51.47 -19.63
N GLU A 240 41.65 -50.41 -20.34
CA GLU A 240 42.39 -50.53 -21.61
C GLU A 240 43.83 -51.04 -21.40
N ASN A 241 44.53 -50.55 -20.37
CA ASN A 241 45.88 -51.01 -20.07
C ASN A 241 45.92 -52.46 -19.61
N ASP A 242 45.00 -52.86 -18.72
CA ASP A 242 44.89 -54.24 -18.26
C ASP A 242 44.53 -55.19 -19.41
N LEU A 243 43.67 -54.75 -20.33
CA LEU A 243 43.34 -55.49 -21.55
C LEU A 243 44.55 -55.62 -22.48
N LYS A 244 45.29 -54.54 -22.70
CA LYS A 244 46.51 -54.55 -23.52
C LYS A 244 47.57 -55.47 -22.94
N GLN A 245 47.83 -55.39 -21.63
CA GLN A 245 48.85 -56.19 -20.97
C GLN A 245 48.51 -57.69 -21.00
N ASN A 246 47.27 -58.06 -20.64
CA ASN A 246 46.85 -59.45 -20.64
C ASN A 246 46.81 -60.05 -22.06
N LEU A 247 46.34 -59.30 -23.06
CA LEU A 247 46.40 -59.76 -24.46
C LEU A 247 47.84 -59.87 -24.97
N HIS A 248 48.75 -58.98 -24.53
CA HIS A 248 50.17 -59.07 -24.89
C HIS A 248 50.82 -60.34 -24.31
N GLU A 249 50.55 -60.69 -23.06
CA GLU A 249 51.02 -61.92 -22.43
C GLU A 249 50.50 -63.17 -23.18
N ILE A 250 49.21 -63.21 -23.53
CA ILE A 250 48.62 -64.29 -24.33
C ILE A 250 49.27 -64.39 -25.72
N ASN A 251 49.52 -63.25 -26.38
CA ASN A 251 50.16 -63.20 -27.69
C ASN A 251 51.59 -63.74 -27.65
N LEU A 252 52.38 -63.34 -26.64
CA LEU A 252 53.74 -63.82 -26.45
C LEU A 252 53.78 -65.34 -26.24
N LEU A 253 52.87 -65.87 -25.42
CA LEU A 253 52.77 -67.31 -25.18
C LEU A 253 52.36 -68.07 -26.45
N TYR A 254 51.38 -67.56 -27.19
CA TYR A 254 50.96 -68.12 -28.48
C TYR A 254 52.10 -68.11 -29.50
N GLN A 255 52.87 -67.01 -29.60
CA GLN A 255 54.06 -66.93 -30.46
C GLN A 255 55.12 -67.96 -30.06
N GLN A 256 55.42 -68.10 -28.77
CA GLN A 256 56.39 -69.09 -28.29
C GLN A 256 55.97 -70.52 -28.61
N ILE A 257 54.67 -70.85 -28.44
CA ILE A 257 54.11 -72.15 -28.82
C ILE A 257 54.25 -72.36 -30.32
N LYS A 258 53.84 -71.39 -31.14
CA LYS A 258 53.87 -71.46 -32.60
C LYS A 258 55.29 -71.59 -33.16
N GLU A 259 56.24 -70.81 -32.65
CA GLU A 259 57.64 -70.89 -33.04
C GLU A 259 58.27 -72.23 -32.68
N THR A 260 57.98 -72.74 -31.47
CA THR A 260 58.46 -74.05 -31.03
C THR A 260 57.84 -75.18 -31.87
N PHE A 261 56.57 -75.04 -32.24
CA PHE A 261 55.82 -75.97 -33.09
C PHE A 261 56.34 -75.98 -34.53
N GLU A 262 56.59 -74.82 -35.13
CA GLU A 262 57.17 -74.70 -36.48
C GLU A 262 58.62 -75.18 -36.53
N ALA A 263 59.43 -74.90 -35.50
CA ALA A 263 60.78 -75.45 -35.38
C ALA A 263 60.74 -76.99 -35.30
N LEU A 264 59.77 -77.56 -34.59
CA LEU A 264 59.57 -79.00 -34.51
C LEU A 264 59.16 -79.59 -35.87
N LYS A 265 58.21 -78.97 -36.59
CA LYS A 265 57.85 -79.36 -37.98
C LYS A 265 59.07 -79.32 -38.91
N PHE A 266 59.88 -78.26 -38.83
CA PHE A 266 61.08 -78.09 -39.65
C PHE A 266 62.09 -79.23 -39.41
N TYR A 267 62.49 -79.46 -38.16
CA TYR A 267 63.47 -80.51 -37.85
C TYR A 267 62.92 -81.92 -38.10
N GLN A 268 61.62 -82.13 -37.97
CA GLN A 268 60.99 -83.39 -38.36
C GLN A 268 61.03 -83.61 -39.88
N LYS A 269 60.79 -82.56 -40.67
CA LYS A 269 60.94 -82.62 -42.14
C LYS A 269 62.37 -82.95 -42.54
N GLU A 270 63.37 -82.33 -41.89
CA GLU A 270 64.79 -82.66 -42.13
C GLU A 270 65.12 -84.12 -41.74
N LEU A 271 64.58 -84.62 -40.63
CA LEU A 271 64.74 -86.01 -40.19
C LEU A 271 64.14 -87.00 -41.20
N ASN A 272 62.95 -86.71 -41.72
CA ASN A 272 62.28 -87.53 -42.74
C ASN A 272 63.06 -87.54 -44.05
N GLN A 273 63.53 -86.38 -44.52
CA GLN A 273 64.40 -86.28 -45.69
C GLN A 273 65.70 -87.06 -45.51
N TYR A 274 66.33 -86.96 -44.33
CA TYR A 274 67.53 -87.74 -44.00
C TYR A 274 67.24 -89.26 -44.07
N ASN A 275 66.13 -89.72 -43.47
CA ASN A 275 65.73 -91.13 -43.49
C ASN A 275 65.44 -91.64 -44.92
N ASP A 276 64.73 -90.87 -45.75
CA ASP A 276 64.45 -91.19 -47.16
C ASP A 276 65.72 -91.25 -48.02
N HIS A 277 66.69 -90.37 -47.78
CA HIS A 277 67.99 -90.39 -48.44
C HIS A 277 68.83 -91.62 -48.04
N THR A 278 68.78 -92.04 -46.77
CA THR A 278 69.48 -93.26 -46.31
C THR A 278 68.84 -94.56 -46.81
N ALA A 279 67.52 -94.60 -47.03
CA ALA A 279 66.82 -95.77 -47.56
C ALA A 279 67.14 -96.04 -49.06
N LYS A 280 67.58 -95.02 -49.80
CA LYS A 280 67.89 -95.13 -51.25
C LYS A 280 69.37 -95.39 -51.58
N SER A 281 70.32 -95.23 -50.66
CA SER A 281 71.75 -95.47 -50.92
C SER A 281 72.26 -96.76 -50.26
N GLY A 282 72.20 -97.87 -50.99
CA GLY A 282 72.93 -99.08 -50.63
C GLY A 282 74.43 -98.91 -50.89
N LEU A 283 75.24 -99.31 -49.90
CA LEU A 283 76.69 -99.52 -49.92
C LEU A 283 77.64 -98.31 -49.83
N VAL A 284 78.32 -98.27 -48.67
CA VAL A 284 79.61 -97.63 -48.29
C VAL A 284 79.60 -96.12 -47.99
N SER A 285 79.69 -95.79 -46.69
CA SER A 285 80.69 -94.84 -46.16
C SER A 285 80.78 -94.91 -44.61
N LEU A 286 81.78 -95.64 -44.12
CA LEU A 286 82.35 -95.54 -42.77
C LEU A 286 82.96 -94.15 -42.57
N PHE A 287 82.25 -93.22 -41.93
CA PHE A 287 82.82 -92.13 -41.12
C PHE A 287 81.72 -91.60 -40.17
N THR A 288 82.12 -91.31 -38.94
CA THR A 288 81.31 -91.03 -37.74
C THR A 288 80.43 -89.77 -37.80
N THR A 289 80.30 -89.10 -38.95
CA THR A 289 79.53 -87.86 -39.13
C THR A 289 78.06 -88.07 -39.49
N LYS A 290 77.69 -89.13 -40.24
CA LYS A 290 76.29 -89.37 -40.63
C LYS A 290 75.41 -89.89 -39.48
N SER A 291 75.90 -90.83 -38.67
CA SER A 291 75.18 -91.26 -37.45
C SER A 291 75.09 -90.14 -36.42
N LYS A 292 76.10 -89.27 -36.31
CA LYS A 292 76.05 -88.07 -35.47
C LYS A 292 74.95 -87.10 -35.90
N ILE A 293 74.80 -86.82 -37.20
CA ILE A 293 73.76 -85.90 -37.70
C ILE A 293 72.34 -86.39 -37.35
N LYS A 294 72.04 -87.68 -37.56
CA LYS A 294 70.73 -88.25 -37.18
C LYS A 294 70.50 -88.17 -35.68
N VAL A 295 71.50 -88.55 -34.88
CA VAL A 295 71.44 -88.46 -33.41
C VAL A 295 71.22 -87.01 -32.97
N THR A 296 71.92 -86.04 -33.58
CA THR A 296 71.76 -84.60 -33.27
C THR A 296 70.38 -84.07 -33.66
N LEU A 297 69.82 -84.49 -34.80
CA LEU A 297 68.46 -84.10 -35.20
C LEU A 297 67.39 -84.73 -34.30
N GLU A 298 67.53 -86.01 -33.95
CA GLU A 298 66.66 -86.68 -32.99
C GLU A 298 66.73 -86.03 -31.61
N GLU A 299 67.92 -85.65 -31.16
CA GLU A 299 68.15 -84.96 -29.88
C GLU A 299 67.55 -83.55 -29.88
N LYS A 300 67.66 -82.79 -30.99
CA LYS A 300 66.95 -81.51 -31.17
C LYS A 300 65.44 -81.67 -31.16
N CYS A 301 64.89 -82.69 -31.82
CA CYS A 301 63.45 -82.99 -31.77
C CYS A 301 63.02 -83.37 -30.35
N LYS A 302 63.78 -84.21 -29.62
CA LYS A 302 63.53 -84.54 -28.20
C LYS A 302 63.42 -83.29 -27.35
N ILE A 303 64.38 -82.37 -27.49
CA ILE A 303 64.41 -81.12 -26.72
C ILE A 303 63.20 -80.24 -27.05
N LEU A 304 62.85 -80.11 -28.33
CA LEU A 304 61.69 -79.31 -28.75
C LEU A 304 60.35 -79.95 -28.33
N ILE A 305 60.24 -81.28 -28.35
CA ILE A 305 59.08 -82.04 -27.84
C ILE A 305 58.94 -81.83 -26.33
N GLN A 306 60.03 -81.94 -25.57
CA GLN A 306 60.02 -81.66 -24.14
C GLN A 306 59.62 -80.20 -23.87
N LYS A 307 60.14 -79.26 -24.66
CA LYS A 307 59.84 -77.84 -24.53
C LYS A 307 58.37 -77.53 -24.84
N ILE A 308 57.81 -78.08 -25.92
CA ILE A 308 56.41 -77.83 -26.29
C ILE A 308 55.43 -78.55 -25.35
N ASN A 309 55.75 -79.76 -24.91
CA ASN A 309 54.95 -80.46 -23.90
C ASN A 309 54.96 -79.72 -22.58
N LYS A 310 56.11 -79.17 -22.18
CA LYS A 310 56.19 -78.30 -21.02
C LYS A 310 55.30 -77.05 -21.21
N LEU A 311 55.37 -76.39 -22.37
CA LEU A 311 54.49 -75.26 -22.68
C LEU A 311 52.99 -75.65 -22.63
N PHE A 312 52.61 -76.83 -23.12
CA PHE A 312 51.22 -77.31 -23.04
C PHE A 312 50.76 -77.61 -21.62
N ILE A 313 51.62 -78.23 -20.81
CA ILE A 313 51.35 -78.49 -19.38
C ILE A 313 51.21 -77.18 -18.61
N ASP A 314 52.13 -76.24 -18.85
CA ASP A 314 52.18 -74.95 -18.17
C ASP A 314 51.07 -73.99 -18.66
N THR A 315 50.38 -74.32 -19.76
CA THR A 315 49.31 -73.50 -20.35
C THR A 315 47.92 -74.08 -20.06
N PRO A 316 47.09 -73.39 -19.25
CA PRO A 316 45.71 -73.79 -18.99
C PRO A 316 44.91 -73.96 -20.29
N GLY A 317 44.19 -75.09 -20.40
CA GLY A 317 43.40 -75.44 -21.60
C GLY A 317 44.19 -76.16 -22.71
N LEU A 318 45.51 -76.27 -22.61
CA LEU A 318 46.33 -77.08 -23.54
C LEU A 318 46.94 -78.34 -22.91
N HIS A 319 46.78 -78.53 -21.60
CA HIS A 319 47.29 -79.68 -20.83
C HIS A 319 46.93 -81.08 -21.35
N GLU A 320 45.84 -81.23 -22.09
CA GLU A 320 45.45 -82.49 -22.74
C GLU A 320 46.27 -82.81 -24.00
N LEU A 321 47.02 -81.83 -24.52
CA LEU A 321 47.94 -82.03 -25.64
C LEU A 321 49.26 -82.58 -25.13
N SER A 322 49.71 -83.68 -25.73
CA SER A 322 51.07 -84.16 -25.56
C SER A 322 51.63 -84.67 -26.89
N PHE A 323 52.92 -84.46 -27.10
CA PHE A 323 53.71 -85.08 -28.16
C PHE A 323 54.48 -86.26 -27.55
N SER A 324 54.19 -87.49 -27.97
CA SER A 324 55.04 -88.62 -27.57
C SER A 324 56.24 -88.76 -28.52
N PHE A 325 57.34 -89.29 -27.98
CA PHE A 325 58.52 -89.57 -28.81
C PHE A 325 58.32 -90.79 -29.74
N ASP A 326 57.36 -91.66 -29.43
CA ASP A 326 57.01 -92.84 -30.24
C ASP A 326 56.08 -92.50 -31.42
N ASP A 327 55.27 -91.43 -31.31
CA ASP A 327 54.58 -90.82 -32.47
C ASP A 327 55.56 -90.29 -33.52
N HIS A 328 56.80 -89.99 -33.09
CA HIS A 328 57.85 -89.44 -33.93
C HIS A 328 58.65 -90.50 -34.72
N LYS A 329 58.50 -91.80 -34.40
CA LYS A 329 59.18 -92.91 -35.10
C LYS A 329 58.34 -93.60 -36.17
N ASN A 330 57.01 -93.51 -36.12
CA ASN A 330 56.07 -94.15 -37.06
C ASN A 330 55.37 -93.14 -37.99
N ILE A 331 56.16 -92.29 -38.64
CA ILE A 331 55.63 -91.28 -39.56
C ILE A 331 55.55 -91.87 -40.97
N THR A 332 54.34 -92.27 -41.37
CA THR A 332 53.96 -92.45 -42.78
C THR A 332 53.07 -91.26 -43.22
N LYS A 333 52.45 -91.31 -44.40
CA LYS A 333 51.76 -90.20 -45.11
C LYS A 333 50.66 -89.44 -44.32
N ASP A 334 50.26 -89.89 -43.12
CA ASP A 334 49.20 -89.29 -42.27
C ASP A 334 49.67 -88.13 -41.36
N THR A 335 50.90 -87.63 -41.55
CA THR A 335 51.46 -86.55 -40.72
C THR A 335 50.75 -85.20 -40.87
N HIS A 336 50.20 -84.89 -42.04
CA HIS A 336 49.51 -83.61 -42.26
C HIS A 336 48.25 -83.46 -41.39
N GLU A 337 47.54 -84.56 -41.14
CA GLU A 337 46.27 -84.55 -40.40
C GLU A 337 46.48 -84.35 -38.89
N ILE A 338 47.52 -84.98 -38.34
CA ILE A 338 47.94 -84.80 -36.95
C ILE A 338 48.43 -83.35 -36.74
N TRP A 339 49.36 -82.86 -37.56
CA TRP A 339 49.85 -81.48 -37.45
C TRP A 339 48.74 -80.44 -37.58
N SER A 340 47.80 -80.63 -38.51
CA SER A 340 46.64 -79.77 -38.68
C SER A 340 45.73 -79.78 -37.45
N THR A 341 45.55 -80.94 -36.81
CA THR A 341 44.71 -81.07 -35.60
C THR A 341 45.29 -80.28 -34.42
N TYR A 342 46.60 -80.34 -34.20
CA TYR A 342 47.26 -79.54 -33.15
C TYR A 342 47.20 -78.04 -33.47
N GLU A 343 47.44 -77.65 -34.72
CA GLU A 343 47.39 -76.26 -35.15
C GLU A 343 46.00 -75.65 -34.96
N GLN A 344 44.94 -76.39 -35.34
CA GLN A 344 43.55 -76.00 -35.09
C GLN A 344 43.25 -75.85 -33.60
N LYS A 345 43.75 -76.75 -32.75
CA LYS A 345 43.55 -76.66 -31.29
C LYS A 345 44.28 -75.48 -30.66
N ILE A 346 45.50 -75.16 -31.12
CA ILE A 346 46.26 -73.99 -30.66
C ILE A 346 45.57 -72.68 -31.10
N GLU A 347 45.10 -72.60 -32.35
CA GLU A 347 44.32 -71.45 -32.87
C GLU A 347 42.98 -71.27 -32.14
N LEU A 348 42.26 -72.38 -31.91
CA LEU A 348 41.00 -72.36 -31.17
C LEU A 348 41.22 -71.92 -29.72
N TRP A 349 42.28 -72.41 -29.06
CA TRP A 349 42.66 -71.97 -27.73
C TRP A 349 42.97 -70.47 -27.71
N TYR A 350 43.80 -69.98 -28.63
CA TYR A 350 44.19 -68.57 -28.69
C TYR A 350 42.97 -67.66 -28.88
N SER A 351 42.15 -67.94 -29.88
CA SER A 351 40.93 -67.16 -30.16
C SER A 351 39.92 -67.20 -29.00
N THR A 352 39.72 -68.37 -28.38
CA THR A 352 38.82 -68.54 -27.24
C THR A 352 39.36 -67.83 -26.00
N THR A 353 40.66 -67.91 -25.74
CA THR A 353 41.32 -67.28 -24.59
C THR A 353 41.30 -65.76 -24.72
N CYS A 354 41.60 -65.20 -25.89
CA CYS A 354 41.45 -63.76 -26.14
C CYS A 354 40.01 -63.28 -25.95
N LYS A 355 39.01 -64.04 -26.42
CA LYS A 355 37.59 -63.73 -26.23
C LYS A 355 37.19 -63.78 -24.75
N ASN A 356 37.61 -64.81 -24.03
CA ASN A 356 37.33 -64.98 -22.60
C ASN A 356 38.02 -63.91 -21.76
N GLN A 357 39.24 -63.49 -22.11
CA GLN A 357 39.94 -62.41 -21.43
C GLN A 357 39.19 -61.07 -21.56
N ARG A 358 38.71 -60.76 -22.78
CA ARG A 358 37.86 -59.58 -23.01
C ARG A 358 36.55 -59.61 -22.20
N LEU A 359 35.99 -60.80 -21.94
CA LEU A 359 34.81 -60.96 -21.09
C LEU A 359 35.16 -60.91 -19.59
N SER A 360 36.30 -61.47 -19.19
CA SER A 360 36.79 -61.45 -17.81
C SER A 360 37.03 -60.03 -17.31
N ILE A 361 37.54 -59.15 -18.16
CA ILE A 361 37.74 -57.73 -17.85
C ILE A 361 36.41 -57.01 -17.58
N LYS A 362 35.30 -57.43 -18.18
CA LYS A 362 33.97 -56.89 -17.81
C LYS A 362 33.57 -57.26 -16.38
N ASN A 363 34.11 -58.35 -15.86
CA ASN A 363 33.90 -58.83 -14.49
C ASN A 363 35.11 -58.55 -13.59
N SER A 364 36.01 -57.63 -13.99
CA SER A 364 37.16 -57.26 -13.17
C SER A 364 36.72 -56.65 -11.85
N ASN A 365 37.46 -56.98 -10.80
CA ASN A 365 37.31 -56.42 -9.46
C ASN A 365 38.66 -56.43 -8.74
N ILE A 366 38.73 -55.77 -7.58
CA ILE A 366 39.94 -55.65 -6.75
C ILE A 366 40.56 -57.02 -6.40
N PHE A 367 39.73 -58.06 -6.25
CA PHE A 367 40.19 -59.38 -5.81
C PHE A 367 40.91 -60.17 -6.91
N ASN A 368 40.55 -59.92 -8.17
CA ASN A 368 40.94 -60.77 -9.31
C ASN A 368 41.98 -60.15 -10.24
N GLN A 369 42.55 -58.99 -9.90
CA GLN A 369 43.46 -58.24 -10.78
C GLN A 369 44.89 -58.11 -10.25
N LYS A 370 45.86 -57.92 -11.17
CA LYS A 370 47.28 -57.71 -10.84
C LYS A 370 47.54 -56.30 -10.29
N ASN A 371 46.91 -55.27 -10.84
CA ASN A 371 47.03 -53.87 -10.40
C ASN A 371 45.99 -53.54 -9.32
N LYS A 372 46.13 -54.15 -8.14
CA LYS A 372 45.18 -53.95 -7.02
C LYS A 372 45.21 -52.53 -6.47
N ASP A 373 46.39 -51.93 -6.39
CA ASP A 373 46.59 -50.62 -5.74
C ASP A 373 45.85 -49.49 -6.48
N LEU A 374 45.95 -49.46 -7.81
CA LEU A 374 45.25 -48.46 -8.64
C LEU A 374 43.72 -48.65 -8.62
N LEU A 375 43.25 -49.90 -8.60
CA LEU A 375 41.82 -50.20 -8.51
C LEU A 375 41.24 -49.80 -7.16
N GLN A 376 41.99 -50.04 -6.08
CA GLN A 376 41.64 -49.62 -4.74
C GLN A 376 41.57 -48.08 -4.64
N GLU A 377 42.54 -47.37 -5.23
CA GLU A 377 42.55 -45.91 -5.30
C GLU A 377 41.30 -45.37 -6.00
N LEU A 378 40.93 -45.92 -7.16
CA LEU A 378 39.73 -45.50 -7.90
C LEU A 378 38.43 -45.77 -7.11
N ASP A 379 38.34 -46.90 -6.43
CA ASP A 379 37.17 -47.25 -5.60
C ASP A 379 37.06 -46.35 -4.38
N ASP A 380 38.17 -45.99 -3.76
CA ASP A 380 38.21 -45.08 -2.61
C ASP A 380 37.89 -43.64 -3.05
N GLU A 381 38.34 -43.20 -4.23
CA GLU A 381 37.94 -41.93 -4.83
C GLU A 381 36.43 -41.88 -5.11
N LEU A 382 35.85 -42.93 -5.72
CA LEU A 382 34.42 -42.99 -5.99
C LEU A 382 33.60 -42.95 -4.69
N LYS A 383 34.03 -43.68 -3.65
CA LYS A 383 33.38 -43.65 -2.33
C LYS A 383 33.50 -42.29 -1.65
N THR A 384 34.67 -41.67 -1.71
CA THR A 384 34.91 -40.35 -1.12
C THR A 384 34.04 -39.31 -1.81
N TRP A 385 33.99 -39.35 -3.15
CA TRP A 385 33.11 -38.50 -3.95
C TRP A 385 31.63 -38.74 -3.60
N SER A 386 31.17 -39.99 -3.58
CA SER A 386 29.77 -40.32 -3.25
C SER A 386 29.39 -39.89 -1.83
N THR A 387 30.31 -40.02 -0.86
CA THR A 387 30.09 -39.57 0.51
C THR A 387 29.97 -38.05 0.58
N SER A 388 30.89 -37.33 -0.07
CA SER A 388 30.87 -35.86 -0.14
C SER A 388 29.62 -35.35 -0.84
N PHE A 389 29.21 -35.99 -1.94
CA PHE A 389 28.01 -35.65 -2.68
C PHE A 389 26.73 -35.94 -1.86
N ASN A 390 26.65 -37.07 -1.16
CA ASN A 390 25.51 -37.35 -0.28
C ASN A 390 25.43 -36.36 0.90
N GLN A 391 26.57 -35.95 1.46
CA GLN A 391 26.64 -34.92 2.52
C GLN A 391 26.24 -33.53 2.04
N SER A 392 26.42 -33.24 0.74
CA SER A 392 25.97 -31.98 0.16
C SER A 392 24.44 -31.86 0.14
N HIS A 393 23.69 -32.95 0.34
CA HIS A 393 22.23 -33.00 0.32
C HIS A 393 21.59 -32.34 -0.92
N PHE A 394 22.29 -32.38 -2.05
CA PHE A 394 21.73 -31.93 -3.32
C PHE A 394 20.53 -32.78 -3.76
N PHE A 395 20.45 -34.04 -3.30
CA PHE A 395 19.39 -34.99 -3.63
C PHE A 395 18.81 -35.65 -2.39
N ASP A 396 17.51 -35.93 -2.44
CA ASP A 396 16.81 -36.67 -1.38
C ASP A 396 17.23 -38.15 -1.32
N ALA A 397 17.68 -38.71 -2.44
CA ALA A 397 18.15 -40.10 -2.53
C ALA A 397 19.67 -40.17 -2.42
N SER A 398 20.17 -40.98 -1.47
CA SER A 398 21.60 -41.23 -1.32
C SER A 398 22.13 -42.14 -2.42
N ILE A 399 23.26 -41.75 -3.02
CA ILE A 399 24.01 -42.60 -3.93
C ILE A 399 24.64 -43.74 -3.12
N GLU A 400 24.33 -44.98 -3.48
CA GLU A 400 24.96 -46.18 -2.90
C GLU A 400 25.80 -46.92 -3.93
N ILE A 401 27.08 -47.13 -3.63
CA ILE A 401 28.00 -47.89 -4.49
C ILE A 401 27.89 -49.38 -4.12
N ASN A 402 26.90 -50.07 -4.70
CA ASN A 402 26.60 -51.47 -4.40
C ASN A 402 27.21 -52.46 -5.42
N THR A 403 28.38 -52.12 -5.97
CA THR A 403 29.05 -52.96 -6.96
C THR A 403 30.56 -52.97 -6.80
N LEU A 404 31.13 -54.17 -6.94
CA LEU A 404 32.58 -54.43 -6.96
C LEU A 404 33.13 -54.61 -8.39
N SER A 405 32.24 -54.69 -9.39
CA SER A 405 32.65 -54.80 -10.79
C SER A 405 33.05 -53.43 -11.32
N THR A 406 34.27 -53.33 -11.85
CA THR A 406 34.81 -52.10 -12.46
C THR A 406 33.91 -51.59 -13.58
N GLN A 407 33.38 -52.49 -14.41
CA GLN A 407 32.48 -52.13 -15.49
C GLN A 407 31.17 -51.50 -14.97
N LYS A 408 30.57 -52.11 -13.94
CA LYS A 408 29.36 -51.56 -13.31
C LYS A 408 29.63 -50.25 -12.58
N GLN A 409 30.82 -50.06 -12.02
CA GLN A 409 31.23 -48.77 -11.42
C GLN A 409 31.36 -47.69 -12.50
N VAL A 410 31.91 -48.01 -13.68
CA VAL A 410 31.95 -47.10 -14.83
C VAL A 410 30.53 -46.76 -15.32
N GLU A 411 29.64 -47.76 -15.40
CA GLU A 411 28.23 -47.54 -15.76
C GLU A 411 27.54 -46.62 -14.74
N LEU A 412 27.76 -46.84 -13.45
CA LEU A 412 27.28 -45.96 -12.37
C LEU A 412 27.82 -44.53 -12.54
N VAL A 413 29.12 -44.36 -12.77
CA VAL A 413 29.73 -43.03 -12.99
C VAL A 413 29.12 -42.35 -14.22
N ASN A 414 28.89 -43.08 -15.32
CA ASN A 414 28.24 -42.52 -16.51
C ASN A 414 26.80 -42.08 -16.23
N GLU A 415 26.04 -42.89 -15.50
CA GLU A 415 24.67 -42.54 -15.11
C GLU A 415 24.65 -41.29 -14.22
N LEU A 416 25.57 -41.18 -13.26
CA LEU A 416 25.71 -40.02 -12.40
C LEU A 416 26.07 -38.75 -13.18
N ILE A 417 27.02 -38.83 -14.12
CA ILE A 417 27.34 -37.71 -15.01
C ILE A 417 26.09 -37.25 -15.77
N LEU A 418 25.33 -38.18 -16.35
CA LEU A 418 24.11 -37.86 -17.10
C LEU A 418 23.05 -37.21 -16.23
N GLN A 419 22.81 -37.74 -15.03
CA GLN A 419 21.84 -37.19 -14.08
C GLN A 419 22.24 -35.77 -13.67
N ILE A 420 23.48 -35.58 -13.19
CA ILE A 420 23.97 -34.27 -12.73
C ILE A 420 23.96 -33.25 -13.88
N THR A 421 24.33 -33.66 -15.10
CA THR A 421 24.29 -32.79 -16.29
C THR A 421 22.86 -32.39 -16.64
N TYR A 422 21.90 -33.32 -16.56
CA TYR A 422 20.49 -33.01 -16.78
C TYR A 422 20.00 -31.95 -15.80
N ILE A 423 20.37 -32.07 -14.51
CA ILE A 423 19.98 -31.12 -13.47
C ILE A 423 20.66 -29.77 -13.67
N TYR A 424 21.96 -29.75 -13.97
CA TYR A 424 22.69 -28.53 -14.29
C TYR A 424 21.99 -27.75 -15.41
N ASN A 425 21.67 -28.43 -16.51
CA ASN A 425 20.97 -27.80 -17.64
C ASN A 425 19.55 -27.35 -17.26
N ASP A 426 18.79 -28.17 -16.54
CA ASP A 426 17.43 -27.81 -16.11
C ASP A 426 17.40 -26.57 -15.19
N VAL A 427 18.38 -26.45 -14.30
CA VAL A 427 18.54 -25.28 -13.41
C VAL A 427 19.03 -24.07 -14.20
N GLN A 428 20.02 -24.25 -15.08
CA GLN A 428 20.59 -23.20 -15.90
C GLN A 428 19.56 -22.58 -16.87
N ASP A 429 18.75 -23.41 -17.52
CA ASP A 429 17.73 -22.95 -18.47
C ASP A 429 16.52 -22.32 -17.78
N ASN A 430 16.35 -22.55 -16.47
CA ASN A 430 15.18 -22.12 -15.72
C ASN A 430 15.52 -21.40 -14.41
N LYS A 431 16.60 -20.62 -14.38
CA LYS A 431 17.04 -19.87 -13.18
C LYS A 431 15.89 -19.10 -12.51
N GLY A 432 15.10 -18.38 -13.31
CA GLY A 432 13.98 -17.57 -12.81
C GLY A 432 12.91 -18.38 -12.06
N TYR A 433 12.61 -19.61 -12.50
CA TYR A 433 11.69 -20.50 -11.79
C TYR A 433 12.22 -20.89 -10.42
N TYR A 434 13.49 -21.28 -10.34
CA TYR A 434 14.10 -21.72 -9.09
C TYR A 434 14.26 -20.57 -8.09
N LEU A 435 14.59 -19.36 -8.56
CA LEU A 435 14.57 -18.15 -7.74
C LEU A 435 13.18 -17.86 -7.19
N TRP A 436 12.15 -17.91 -8.03
CA TRP A 436 10.75 -17.71 -7.60
C TRP A 436 10.29 -18.79 -6.60
N TYR A 437 10.60 -20.05 -6.87
CA TYR A 437 10.21 -21.18 -6.01
C TYR A 437 10.86 -21.11 -4.64
N SER A 438 12.15 -20.75 -4.59
CA SER A 438 12.89 -20.54 -3.34
C SER A 438 12.34 -19.34 -2.56
N PHE A 439 12.11 -18.21 -3.24
CA PHE A 439 11.45 -17.05 -2.64
C PHE A 439 10.14 -17.46 -1.98
N LEU A 440 9.27 -18.19 -2.70
CA LEU A 440 7.99 -18.64 -2.19
C LEU A 440 8.14 -19.53 -0.94
N HIS A 441 9.02 -20.53 -0.97
CA HIS A 441 9.26 -21.43 0.17
C HIS A 441 9.81 -20.73 1.41
N ASN A 442 10.53 -19.62 1.24
CA ASN A 442 11.06 -18.82 2.34
C ASN A 442 10.00 -17.87 2.96
N GLN A 443 8.82 -17.73 2.37
CA GLN A 443 7.73 -16.93 2.94
C GLN A 443 6.95 -17.70 4.02
N PRO A 444 6.31 -17.01 4.98
CA PRO A 444 5.32 -17.61 5.88
C PRO A 444 4.21 -18.34 5.11
N GLU A 445 3.69 -19.43 5.68
CA GLU A 445 2.70 -20.32 5.04
C GLU A 445 1.46 -19.58 4.50
N TRP A 446 0.98 -18.58 5.22
CA TRP A 446 -0.17 -17.77 4.81
C TRP A 446 0.14 -16.90 3.59
N ILE A 447 1.34 -16.32 3.50
CA ILE A 447 1.78 -15.56 2.32
C ILE A 447 1.90 -16.49 1.11
N GLN A 448 2.42 -17.70 1.32
CA GLN A 448 2.51 -18.71 0.26
C GLN A 448 1.12 -19.04 -0.32
N LYS A 449 0.15 -19.28 0.57
CA LYS A 449 -1.26 -19.55 0.18
C LYS A 449 -1.85 -18.38 -0.61
N SER A 450 -1.62 -17.15 -0.17
CA SER A 450 -2.08 -15.94 -0.88
C SER A 450 -1.46 -15.83 -2.27
N ILE A 451 -0.15 -16.01 -2.41
CA ILE A 451 0.54 -15.96 -3.71
C ILE A 451 0.00 -17.06 -4.65
N LEU A 452 -0.20 -18.28 -4.15
CA LEU A 452 -0.73 -19.39 -4.96
C LEU A 452 -2.15 -19.10 -5.48
N LEU A 453 -2.99 -18.40 -4.70
CA LEU A 453 -4.32 -18.00 -5.14
C LEU A 453 -4.28 -16.85 -6.15
N LEU A 454 -3.33 -15.92 -5.98
CA LEU A 454 -3.10 -14.83 -6.92
C LEU A 454 -2.67 -15.32 -8.32
N GLN A 455 -2.10 -16.53 -8.44
CA GLN A 455 -1.75 -17.14 -9.74
C GLN A 455 -2.92 -17.29 -10.71
N ASN A 456 -4.16 -17.31 -10.22
CA ASN A 456 -5.36 -17.32 -11.07
C ASN A 456 -5.62 -15.98 -11.76
N PHE A 457 -4.89 -14.93 -11.38
CA PHE A 457 -5.06 -13.57 -11.86
C PHE A 457 -3.79 -13.07 -12.57
N SER A 458 -3.94 -12.04 -13.41
CA SER A 458 -2.78 -11.45 -14.10
C SER A 458 -1.80 -10.82 -13.11
N VAL A 459 -0.53 -11.16 -13.25
CA VAL A 459 0.58 -10.80 -12.35
C VAL A 459 0.68 -9.30 -12.08
N LYS A 460 0.42 -8.47 -13.10
CA LYS A 460 0.45 -7.00 -12.98
C LYS A 460 -0.57 -6.44 -11.98
N TYR A 461 -1.61 -7.20 -11.63
CA TYR A 461 -2.68 -6.74 -10.74
C TYR A 461 -2.57 -7.31 -9.32
N TRP A 462 -1.57 -8.15 -9.03
CA TRP A 462 -1.44 -8.76 -7.71
C TRP A 462 -1.31 -7.73 -6.57
N PRO A 463 -0.46 -6.68 -6.69
CA PRO A 463 -0.37 -5.66 -5.64
C PRO A 463 -1.68 -4.90 -5.46
N ASP A 464 -2.33 -4.50 -6.55
CA ASP A 464 -3.60 -3.76 -6.52
C ASP A 464 -4.71 -4.59 -5.85
N ILE A 465 -4.81 -5.89 -6.18
CA ILE A 465 -5.76 -6.82 -5.57
C ILE A 465 -5.58 -6.87 -4.05
N VAL A 466 -4.33 -6.96 -3.58
CA VAL A 466 -3.99 -7.02 -2.16
C VAL A 466 -4.28 -5.73 -1.44
N GLU A 467 -3.92 -4.59 -2.03
CA GLU A 467 -4.22 -3.27 -1.49
C GLU A 467 -5.73 -3.07 -1.36
N TYR A 468 -6.48 -3.40 -2.41
CA TYR A 468 -7.95 -3.29 -2.41
C TYR A 468 -8.60 -4.11 -1.30
N SER A 469 -8.21 -5.37 -1.13
CA SER A 469 -8.76 -6.23 -0.07
C SER A 469 -8.43 -5.74 1.34
N TYR A 470 -7.21 -5.24 1.56
CA TYR A 470 -6.83 -4.64 2.85
C TYR A 470 -7.64 -3.39 3.16
N LEU A 471 -7.76 -2.49 2.18
CA LEU A 471 -8.52 -1.26 2.33
C LEU A 471 -10.01 -1.54 2.58
N LEU A 472 -10.63 -2.46 1.83
CA LEU A 472 -12.03 -2.85 2.08
C LEU A 472 -12.25 -3.42 3.48
N ARG A 473 -11.35 -4.29 3.94
CA ARG A 473 -11.43 -4.85 5.29
C ARG A 473 -11.30 -3.76 6.34
N TRP A 474 -10.30 -2.89 6.20
CA TRP A 474 -10.09 -1.74 7.08
C TRP A 474 -11.36 -0.89 7.18
N VAL A 475 -12.04 -0.65 6.06
CA VAL A 475 -13.32 0.08 6.04
C VAL A 475 -14.43 -0.75 6.71
N SER A 476 -14.51 -2.07 6.50
CA SER A 476 -15.56 -2.95 7.06
C SER A 476 -15.52 -3.14 8.58
N GLU A 477 -14.33 -3.09 9.19
CA GLU A 477 -14.15 -3.22 10.65
C GLU A 477 -14.57 -1.95 11.40
N LYS A 478 -14.60 -0.81 10.72
CA LYS A 478 -15.05 0.46 11.27
C LYS A 478 -16.57 0.56 11.13
N LYS A 479 -17.29 0.37 12.24
CA LYS A 479 -18.75 0.60 12.28
C LYS A 479 -19.06 2.06 11.98
N ASN A 480 -19.76 2.30 10.88
CA ASN A 480 -20.38 3.60 10.65
C ASN A 480 -21.53 3.77 11.68
N PRO A 481 -21.51 4.78 12.55
CA PRO A 481 -22.60 5.02 13.47
C PRO A 481 -23.82 5.51 12.68
N ASN A 482 -24.96 4.97 13.08
CA ASN A 482 -26.26 5.30 12.49
C ASN A 482 -26.45 6.83 12.46
N THR A 483 -26.82 7.36 11.29
CA THR A 483 -27.08 8.77 10.99
C THR A 483 -28.06 9.41 11.98
N GLU A 484 -28.98 8.63 12.56
CA GLU A 484 -29.90 9.09 13.62
C GLU A 484 -29.17 9.43 14.94
N ILE A 485 -28.12 8.68 15.29
CA ILE A 485 -27.30 8.93 16.49
C ILE A 485 -26.51 10.21 16.29
N LEU A 486 -25.96 10.42 15.09
CA LEU A 486 -25.23 11.64 14.74
C LEU A 486 -26.13 12.87 14.86
N ARG A 487 -27.35 12.80 14.30
CA ARG A 487 -28.34 13.89 14.36
C ARG A 487 -28.73 14.21 15.81
N ALA A 488 -29.00 13.19 16.63
CA ALA A 488 -29.37 13.38 18.04
C ALA A 488 -28.24 13.96 18.91
N LEU A 489 -26.97 13.61 18.62
CA LEU A 489 -25.81 14.17 19.31
C LEU A 489 -25.57 15.64 18.93
N LEU A 490 -25.76 15.98 17.65
CA LEU A 490 -25.60 17.35 17.17
C LEU A 490 -26.70 18.28 17.70
N GLU A 491 -27.95 17.83 17.79
CA GLU A 491 -29.02 18.61 18.44
C GLU A 491 -28.72 18.93 19.92
N LYS A 492 -28.07 17.98 20.63
CA LYS A 492 -27.60 18.21 22.01
C LYS A 492 -26.44 19.19 22.06
N TYR A 493 -25.49 19.09 21.13
CA TYR A 493 -24.36 20.01 21.02
C TYR A 493 -24.81 21.44 20.75
N GLU A 494 -25.73 21.63 19.81
CA GLU A 494 -26.31 22.93 19.50
C GLU A 494 -26.91 23.57 20.77
N LYS A 495 -27.76 22.85 21.51
CA LYS A 495 -28.34 23.38 22.76
C LYS A 495 -27.27 23.83 23.76
N SER A 496 -26.10 23.18 23.79
CA SER A 496 -24.99 23.52 24.69
C SER A 496 -24.24 24.81 24.30
N GLU A 497 -24.06 25.14 23.02
CA GLU A 497 -23.29 26.33 22.60
C GLU A 497 -23.95 27.67 22.96
N ARG A 498 -25.29 27.75 22.96
CA ARG A 498 -26.02 28.96 23.38
C ARG A 498 -25.73 29.29 24.83
N THR A 499 -25.69 28.24 25.65
CA THR A 499 -25.37 28.34 27.08
C THR A 499 -23.92 28.79 27.28
N ILE A 500 -22.97 28.32 26.45
CA ILE A 500 -21.56 28.74 26.53
C ILE A 500 -21.37 30.21 26.21
N LEU A 501 -21.96 30.70 25.12
CA LEU A 501 -21.83 32.12 24.71
C LEU A 501 -22.41 33.03 25.80
N TYR A 502 -23.59 32.66 26.31
CA TYR A 502 -24.28 33.38 27.38
C TYR A 502 -23.51 33.37 28.71
N ASP A 503 -22.93 32.23 29.10
CA ASP A 503 -22.12 32.13 30.30
C ASP A 503 -20.78 32.88 30.15
N TRP A 504 -20.15 32.82 28.97
CA TRP A 504 -18.93 33.58 28.68
C TRP A 504 -19.16 35.09 28.75
N THR A 505 -20.21 35.62 28.12
CA THR A 505 -20.48 37.08 28.17
C THR A 505 -20.73 37.53 29.60
N LYS A 506 -21.48 36.75 30.37
CA LYS A 506 -21.76 37.02 31.79
C LYS A 506 -20.49 37.05 32.63
N ASP A 507 -19.55 36.13 32.43
CA ASP A 507 -18.28 36.13 33.15
C ASP A 507 -17.33 37.23 32.68
N PHE A 508 -17.25 37.50 31.37
CA PHE A 508 -16.46 38.60 30.83
C PHE A 508 -16.89 39.95 31.44
N VAL A 509 -18.20 40.22 31.45
CA VAL A 509 -18.82 41.39 32.08
C VAL A 509 -18.44 41.48 33.56
N LYS A 510 -18.52 40.37 34.28
CA LYS A 510 -18.18 40.29 35.70
C LYS A 510 -16.68 40.55 35.95
N THR A 511 -15.79 40.00 35.13
CA THR A 511 -14.34 40.24 35.22
C THR A 511 -14.04 41.71 34.98
N LYS A 512 -14.62 42.33 33.96
CA LYS A 512 -14.47 43.77 33.67
C LYS A 512 -14.94 44.62 34.85
N LYS A 513 -16.15 44.36 35.38
CA LYS A 513 -16.70 45.04 36.56
C LYS A 513 -15.83 44.89 37.81
N SER A 514 -15.24 43.71 38.04
CA SER A 514 -14.34 43.51 39.18
C SER A 514 -13.10 44.41 39.10
N GLY A 515 -12.56 44.62 37.89
CA GLY A 515 -11.43 45.51 37.61
C GLY A 515 -11.75 47.01 37.74
N TRP A 516 -13.03 47.39 37.65
CA TRP A 516 -13.47 48.78 37.81
C TRP A 516 -13.31 49.28 39.24
N THR A 517 -13.47 48.40 40.24
CA THR A 517 -13.44 48.76 41.68
C THR A 517 -12.20 49.56 42.08
N ASN A 518 -11.01 49.12 41.66
CA ASN A 518 -9.75 49.81 41.98
C ASN A 518 -9.60 51.14 41.22
N ARG A 519 -10.13 51.22 39.99
CA ARG A 519 -10.05 52.42 39.16
C ARG A 519 -11.00 53.51 39.68
N ILE A 520 -12.18 53.11 40.14
CA ILE A 520 -13.23 53.99 40.66
C ILE A 520 -12.87 54.55 42.04
N GLN A 521 -12.24 53.74 42.91
CA GLN A 521 -11.72 54.23 44.19
C GLN A 521 -10.65 55.33 44.03
N ASN A 522 -9.98 55.38 42.88
CA ASN A 522 -8.99 56.39 42.54
C ASN A 522 -9.55 57.57 41.73
N LEU A 523 -10.80 57.49 41.24
CA LEU A 523 -11.47 58.59 40.52
C LEU A 523 -11.48 59.93 41.29
N PRO A 524 -11.84 60.00 42.59
CA PRO A 524 -11.82 61.27 43.33
C PRO A 524 -10.41 61.88 43.48
N LYS A 525 -9.35 61.09 43.28
CA LYS A 525 -7.95 61.55 43.30
C LYS A 525 -7.46 61.97 41.92
N ASN A 526 -7.85 61.23 40.88
CA ASN A 526 -7.35 61.43 39.52
C ASN A 526 -8.13 62.48 38.73
N ASP A 527 -9.45 62.59 38.95
CA ASP A 527 -10.30 63.61 38.34
C ASP A 527 -11.44 64.00 39.28
N LYS A 528 -11.17 64.99 40.13
CA LYS A 528 -12.12 65.50 41.12
C LYS A 528 -13.34 66.17 40.48
N THR A 529 -13.20 66.69 39.25
CA THR A 529 -14.31 67.32 38.52
C THR A 529 -15.29 66.28 38.03
N LEU A 530 -14.82 65.27 37.31
CA LEU A 530 -15.63 64.15 36.84
C LEU A 530 -16.30 63.39 37.99
N TYR A 531 -15.58 63.20 39.10
CA TYR A 531 -16.16 62.59 40.31
C TYR A 531 -17.33 63.40 40.87
N ASN A 532 -17.25 64.73 40.91
CA ASN A 532 -18.33 65.57 41.43
C ASN A 532 -19.52 65.63 40.46
N ASP A 533 -19.26 65.61 39.16
CA ASP A 533 -20.28 65.62 38.10
C ASP A 533 -21.07 64.28 38.11
N ILE A 534 -20.38 63.14 38.29
CA ILE A 534 -21.01 61.81 38.35
C ILE A 534 -21.60 61.50 39.74
N GLN A 535 -20.90 61.78 40.85
CA GLN A 535 -21.29 61.28 42.19
C GLN A 535 -22.06 62.30 43.04
N GLN A 536 -21.75 63.59 42.90
CA GLN A 536 -22.38 64.65 43.72
C GLN A 536 -23.52 65.36 43.00
N ASN A 537 -23.79 65.00 41.74
CA ASN A 537 -24.79 65.57 40.88
C ASN A 537 -24.71 67.10 40.72
N LYS A 538 -23.51 67.66 40.92
CA LYS A 538 -23.31 69.12 40.82
C LYS A 538 -23.22 69.49 39.34
N ASN A 539 -24.05 70.44 38.91
CA ASN A 539 -24.07 71.00 37.54
C ASN A 539 -24.50 70.06 36.39
N ILE A 540 -25.08 68.87 36.66
CA ILE A 540 -25.51 67.91 35.61
C ILE A 540 -26.46 68.55 34.58
N GLU A 541 -27.43 69.34 35.03
CA GLU A 541 -28.43 69.98 34.16
C GLU A 541 -27.82 70.99 33.16
N LYS A 542 -26.54 71.33 33.31
CA LYS A 542 -25.78 72.21 32.41
C LYS A 542 -24.81 71.46 31.49
N LEU A 543 -24.66 70.14 31.66
CA LEU A 543 -23.73 69.33 30.88
C LEU A 543 -24.43 68.80 29.62
N ASN A 544 -23.80 69.02 28.47
CA ASN A 544 -24.17 68.38 27.21
C ASN A 544 -23.38 67.06 27.08
N TRP A 545 -24.04 65.98 26.61
CA TRP A 545 -23.42 64.67 26.49
C TRP A 545 -22.19 64.65 25.58
N ARG A 546 -22.20 65.40 24.46
CA ARG A 546 -21.04 65.52 23.56
C ARG A 546 -19.81 66.04 24.32
N TYR A 547 -19.93 67.22 24.93
CA TYR A 547 -18.85 67.83 25.70
C TYR A 547 -18.41 66.97 26.89
N PHE A 548 -19.37 66.33 27.58
CA PHE A 548 -19.10 65.46 28.73
C PHE A 548 -18.35 64.18 28.32
N PHE A 549 -18.66 63.64 27.15
CA PHE A 549 -17.99 62.47 26.58
C PHE A 549 -16.58 62.82 26.09
N GLU A 550 -16.44 63.82 25.21
CA GLU A 550 -15.17 64.21 24.59
C GLU A 550 -14.13 64.60 25.65
N LYS A 551 -14.50 65.46 26.62
CA LYS A 551 -13.60 65.90 27.70
C LYS A 551 -13.06 64.74 28.55
N ASN A 552 -13.80 63.63 28.65
CA ASN A 552 -13.49 62.49 29.50
C ASN A 552 -13.31 61.19 28.70
N ALA A 553 -13.03 61.26 27.39
CA ALA A 553 -13.01 60.11 26.49
C ALA A 553 -12.08 58.97 26.98
N LYS A 554 -10.89 59.33 27.48
CA LYS A 554 -9.94 58.40 28.07
C LYS A 554 -10.48 57.68 29.30
N PHE A 555 -11.30 58.35 30.11
CA PHE A 555 -11.99 57.71 31.23
C PHE A 555 -13.03 56.72 30.69
N TRP A 556 -13.93 57.16 29.80
CA TRP A 556 -14.99 56.30 29.27
C TRP A 556 -14.45 55.05 28.59
N ALA A 557 -13.41 55.19 27.76
CA ALA A 557 -12.74 54.07 27.10
C ALA A 557 -12.09 53.09 28.10
N ASN A 558 -11.70 53.52 29.30
CA ASN A 558 -11.12 52.63 30.30
C ASN A 558 -12.16 51.81 31.08
N PHE A 559 -13.43 52.19 31.00
CA PHE A 559 -14.53 51.53 31.71
C PHE A 559 -15.44 50.77 30.77
N PHE A 560 -15.84 51.38 29.66
CA PHE A 560 -16.79 50.79 28.73
C PHE A 560 -16.06 50.25 27.50
N ASP A 561 -16.24 48.95 27.24
CA ASP A 561 -15.70 48.29 26.04
C ASP A 561 -16.60 48.52 24.82
N ILE A 562 -17.84 48.95 25.04
CA ILE A 562 -18.84 49.21 24.01
C ILE A 562 -19.43 50.60 24.26
N ILE A 563 -19.50 51.40 23.21
CA ILE A 563 -20.20 52.69 23.21
C ILE A 563 -21.29 52.63 22.15
N VAL A 564 -22.49 53.09 22.49
CA VAL A 564 -23.60 53.21 21.55
C VAL A 564 -24.10 54.65 21.55
N THR A 565 -24.08 55.28 20.38
CA THR A 565 -24.42 56.68 20.15
C THR A 565 -25.36 56.84 18.95
N THR A 566 -26.04 57.99 18.86
CA THR A 566 -26.90 58.36 17.72
C THR A 566 -26.20 59.27 16.70
N SER A 567 -24.97 59.71 16.97
CA SER A 567 -24.20 60.55 16.04
C SER A 567 -22.69 60.29 16.16
N ASP A 568 -22.00 60.52 15.06
CA ASP A 568 -20.58 60.34 14.82
C ASP A 568 -19.77 61.65 14.95
N ASN A 569 -20.28 62.65 15.67
CA ASN A 569 -19.55 63.89 15.92
C ASN A 569 -18.54 63.71 17.07
N PHE A 570 -17.35 63.20 16.75
CA PHE A 570 -16.25 62.90 17.69
C PHE A 570 -14.98 63.73 17.43
N GLU A 571 -15.13 64.97 16.93
CA GLU A 571 -14.03 65.82 16.43
C GLU A 571 -12.84 65.97 17.38
N ASP A 572 -13.07 65.96 18.70
CA ASP A 572 -12.05 66.18 19.73
C ASP A 572 -11.52 64.88 20.40
N MET A 573 -11.82 63.70 19.85
CA MET A 573 -11.46 62.42 20.46
C MET A 573 -10.02 61.97 20.11
N GLU A 574 -9.24 61.57 21.13
CA GLU A 574 -7.88 61.02 20.92
C GLU A 574 -7.89 59.66 20.17
N PHE A 575 -6.96 59.48 19.23
CA PHE A 575 -6.79 58.26 18.42
C PHE A 575 -6.44 57.02 19.27
N GLY A 576 -6.95 55.85 18.86
CA GLY A 576 -6.51 54.54 19.36
C GLY A 576 -7.23 54.02 20.61
N HIS A 577 -8.25 54.74 21.09
CA HIS A 577 -9.07 54.28 22.22
C HIS A 577 -10.09 53.19 21.85
N PHE A 578 -10.64 53.26 20.64
CA PHE A 578 -11.60 52.31 20.09
C PHE A 578 -11.09 51.81 18.74
N THR A 579 -11.21 50.50 18.50
CA THR A 579 -10.64 49.87 17.31
C THR A 579 -11.70 49.53 16.28
N GLN A 580 -12.93 49.30 16.72
CA GLN A 580 -14.04 48.81 15.88
C GLN A 580 -15.18 49.83 15.83
N PHE A 581 -15.59 50.22 14.64
CA PHE A 581 -16.72 51.14 14.42
C PHE A 581 -17.82 50.43 13.63
N PHE A 582 -19.05 50.54 14.10
CA PHE A 582 -20.25 50.00 13.48
C PHE A 582 -21.21 51.13 13.17
N TYR A 583 -21.45 51.43 11.90
CA TYR A 583 -22.44 52.42 11.45
C TYR A 583 -23.70 51.69 11.02
N VAL A 584 -24.85 52.06 11.56
CA VAL A 584 -26.14 51.43 11.23
C VAL A 584 -27.08 52.47 10.66
N ASN A 585 -27.47 52.29 9.40
CA ASN A 585 -28.41 53.12 8.67
C ASN A 585 -28.03 54.62 8.66
N SER A 586 -26.74 54.93 8.51
CA SER A 586 -26.23 56.31 8.43
C SER A 586 -26.01 56.73 6.97
N MET A 587 -26.75 57.74 6.50
CA MET A 587 -26.65 58.27 5.13
C MET A 587 -25.38 59.10 4.90
N GLU A 588 -24.91 59.79 5.93
CA GLU A 588 -23.68 60.58 5.93
C GLU A 588 -22.76 59.99 6.99
N ILE A 589 -21.53 59.64 6.60
CA ILE A 589 -20.49 59.19 7.53
C ILE A 589 -19.49 60.34 7.64
N ASN A 590 -19.23 60.79 8.87
CA ASN A 590 -18.20 61.76 9.13
C ASN A 590 -16.82 61.16 8.80
N THR A 591 -16.27 61.57 7.67
CA THR A 591 -14.97 61.10 7.19
C THR A 591 -13.84 61.44 8.15
N GLU A 592 -14.02 62.49 8.96
CA GLU A 592 -13.06 62.90 9.98
C GLU A 592 -13.01 61.91 11.15
N VAL A 593 -14.01 61.03 11.34
CA VAL A 593 -14.00 60.02 12.41
C VAL A 593 -13.47 58.66 11.94
N LEU A 594 -13.40 58.43 10.63
CA LEU A 594 -12.90 57.17 10.07
C LEU A 594 -11.46 56.87 10.51
N HIS A 595 -10.64 57.91 10.70
CA HIS A 595 -9.26 57.74 11.16
C HIS A 595 -9.16 57.33 12.63
N LEU A 596 -10.23 57.40 13.44
CA LEU A 596 -10.20 57.05 14.87
C LEU A 596 -10.31 55.54 15.12
N GLY A 597 -10.82 54.78 14.14
CA GLY A 597 -10.96 53.33 14.18
C GLY A 597 -9.93 52.60 13.33
N LYS A 598 -9.63 51.35 13.70
CA LYS A 598 -8.81 50.44 12.87
C LYS A 598 -9.64 49.81 11.74
N THR A 599 -10.93 49.64 11.99
CA THR A 599 -11.86 48.84 11.17
C THR A 599 -13.28 49.38 11.30
N ILE A 600 -13.99 49.41 10.17
CA ILE A 600 -15.27 50.12 10.05
C ILE A 600 -16.25 49.22 9.30
N HIS A 601 -17.40 48.98 9.91
CA HIS A 601 -18.48 48.16 9.36
C HIS A 601 -19.71 49.03 9.17
N CYS A 602 -20.15 49.21 7.93
CA CYS A 602 -21.31 50.03 7.59
C CYS A 602 -22.48 49.14 7.20
N TYR A 603 -23.61 49.28 7.89
CA TYR A 603 -24.85 48.53 7.68
C TYR A 603 -25.90 49.45 7.07
N TYR A 604 -26.40 49.13 5.87
CA TYR A 604 -27.38 49.94 5.12
C TYR A 604 -28.68 49.16 4.92
N ARG A 605 -29.84 49.79 5.19
CA ARG A 605 -31.13 49.15 4.93
C ARG A 605 -31.39 49.10 3.41
N TYR A 606 -31.84 47.94 2.92
CA TYR A 606 -31.96 47.64 1.47
C TYR A 606 -32.97 48.53 0.71
N ASP A 607 -33.93 49.13 1.41
CA ASP A 607 -35.01 49.93 0.81
C ASP A 607 -34.64 51.43 0.65
N ASP A 608 -33.42 51.84 1.02
CA ASP A 608 -32.94 53.20 0.74
C ASP A 608 -32.46 53.29 -0.72
N ASP A 609 -33.21 54.00 -1.56
CA ASP A 609 -33.01 54.19 -3.02
C ASP A 609 -31.63 54.79 -3.43
N GLN A 610 -30.72 55.01 -2.48
CA GLN A 610 -29.41 55.64 -2.68
C GLN A 610 -28.20 54.71 -2.45
N VAL A 611 -28.41 53.42 -2.17
CA VAL A 611 -27.31 52.55 -1.74
C VAL A 611 -26.38 52.15 -2.91
N MET A 612 -25.13 52.63 -2.82
CA MET A 612 -23.96 52.19 -3.58
C MET A 612 -23.78 50.66 -3.52
N SER A 613 -23.07 50.05 -4.48
CA SER A 613 -22.75 48.63 -4.45
C SER A 613 -22.12 48.21 -3.10
N THR A 614 -22.84 47.43 -2.29
CA THR A 614 -22.32 46.91 -1.02
C THR A 614 -21.49 45.64 -1.21
N ASP A 615 -20.50 45.43 -0.35
CA ASP A 615 -19.60 44.28 -0.38
C ASP A 615 -20.33 42.98 0.01
N ILE A 616 -21.29 43.07 0.94
CA ILE A 616 -22.02 41.93 1.50
C ILE A 616 -23.51 42.27 1.57
N LYS A 617 -24.38 41.27 1.40
CA LYS A 617 -25.83 41.41 1.59
C LYS A 617 -26.34 40.44 2.66
N LEU A 618 -26.81 40.97 3.78
CA LEU A 618 -27.53 40.27 4.85
C LEU A 618 -29.01 40.15 4.49
N PHE A 619 -29.36 39.15 3.67
CA PHE A 619 -30.75 38.80 3.46
C PHE A 619 -31.23 37.84 4.53
N ASN A 620 -32.45 38.07 5.01
CA ASN A 620 -33.06 37.22 6.02
C ASN A 620 -33.17 35.77 5.52
N ALA A 621 -32.47 34.85 6.18
CA ALA A 621 -32.69 33.42 6.05
C ALA A 621 -33.70 32.87 7.09
N LYS A 622 -34.19 33.69 8.03
CA LYS A 622 -35.38 33.40 8.86
C LYS A 622 -36.70 33.55 8.09
N ASN A 623 -36.72 33.30 6.78
CA ASN A 623 -37.93 32.70 6.24
C ASN A 623 -37.82 31.22 6.60
N PRO A 624 -38.53 30.71 7.62
CA PRO A 624 -38.68 29.28 7.73
C PRO A 624 -39.19 28.83 6.36
N LEU A 625 -38.43 28.00 5.66
CA LEU A 625 -38.87 27.31 4.45
C LEU A 625 -40.06 26.43 4.87
N GLN A 626 -41.24 27.05 5.02
CA GLN A 626 -42.49 26.38 5.36
C GLN A 626 -43.19 25.85 4.11
N LEU A 627 -42.73 26.27 2.93
CA LEU A 627 -43.37 25.98 1.65
C LEU A 627 -42.34 25.43 0.66
N LYS A 628 -42.71 24.35 -0.04
CA LYS A 628 -41.91 23.76 -1.12
C LYS A 628 -41.76 24.77 -2.25
N THR A 629 -40.59 24.84 -2.88
CA THR A 629 -40.29 25.80 -3.97
C THR A 629 -41.28 25.72 -5.14
N GLY A 630 -41.95 24.58 -5.35
CA GLY A 630 -43.03 24.43 -6.33
C GLY A 630 -44.22 25.38 -6.13
N GLU A 631 -44.52 25.75 -4.88
CA GLU A 631 -45.78 26.42 -4.46
C GLU A 631 -45.67 27.94 -4.36
N LEU A 632 -44.48 28.51 -4.59
CA LEU A 632 -44.20 29.93 -4.36
C LEU A 632 -44.29 30.79 -5.64
N LEU A 633 -44.50 32.11 -5.48
CA LEU A 633 -44.39 33.05 -6.59
C LEU A 633 -42.94 33.15 -7.11
N PRO A 634 -42.70 33.40 -8.42
CA PRO A 634 -41.35 33.38 -9.03
C PRO A 634 -40.30 34.23 -8.31
N LEU A 635 -40.69 35.41 -7.81
CA LEU A 635 -39.80 36.33 -7.10
C LEU A 635 -39.31 35.75 -5.75
N ASN A 636 -40.17 35.01 -5.06
CA ASN A 636 -39.85 34.34 -3.79
C ASN A 636 -38.98 33.09 -4.03
N LYS A 637 -39.20 32.38 -5.15
CA LYS A 637 -38.35 31.26 -5.57
C LYS A 637 -36.91 31.70 -5.82
N LEU A 638 -36.72 32.84 -6.51
CA LEU A 638 -35.39 33.37 -6.80
C LEU A 638 -34.62 33.74 -5.53
N ASN A 639 -35.29 34.32 -4.53
CA ASN A 639 -34.65 34.68 -3.27
C ASN A 639 -34.25 33.44 -2.46
N ILE A 640 -35.11 32.43 -2.40
CA ILE A 640 -34.78 31.14 -1.75
C ILE A 640 -33.60 30.47 -2.46
N ALA A 641 -33.62 30.44 -3.79
CA ALA A 641 -32.56 29.85 -4.59
C ALA A 641 -31.22 30.55 -4.39
N LYS A 642 -31.21 31.89 -4.33
CA LYS A 642 -30.03 32.68 -3.97
C LYS A 642 -29.49 32.28 -2.60
N ASN A 643 -30.33 32.25 -1.58
CA ASN A 643 -29.91 31.91 -0.22
C ASN A 643 -29.34 30.49 -0.14
N LEU A 644 -30.02 29.49 -0.73
CA LEU A 644 -29.51 28.12 -0.77
C LEU A 644 -28.18 28.01 -1.51
N ALA A 645 -28.05 28.70 -2.64
CA ALA A 645 -26.82 28.69 -3.43
C ALA A 645 -25.65 29.34 -2.69
N PHE A 646 -25.86 30.49 -2.03
CA PHE A 646 -24.82 31.15 -1.23
C PHE A 646 -24.43 30.32 0.00
N ASN A 647 -25.41 29.74 0.70
CA ASN A 647 -25.16 28.88 1.85
C ASN A 647 -24.35 27.65 1.45
N PHE A 648 -24.74 26.98 0.35
CA PHE A 648 -24.02 25.85 -0.21
C PHE A 648 -22.59 26.23 -0.63
N TYR A 649 -22.42 27.36 -1.31
CA TYR A 649 -21.12 27.82 -1.80
C TYR A 649 -20.17 28.25 -0.66
N SER A 650 -20.71 28.71 0.48
CA SER A 650 -19.93 29.12 1.65
C SER A 650 -19.07 28.00 2.25
N LEU A 651 -19.45 26.74 2.02
CA LEU A 651 -18.69 25.56 2.44
C LEU A 651 -17.45 25.29 1.57
N GLN A 652 -17.21 26.12 0.54
CA GLN A 652 -16.15 25.93 -0.47
C GLN A 652 -16.15 24.53 -1.09
N ASN A 653 -17.33 23.92 -1.14
CA ASN A 653 -17.47 22.54 -1.55
C ASN A 653 -17.32 22.40 -3.06
N LYS A 654 -16.70 21.31 -3.51
CA LYS A 654 -16.69 20.95 -4.94
C LYS A 654 -18.01 20.26 -5.25
N PHE A 655 -18.72 20.75 -6.26
CA PHE A 655 -19.98 20.17 -6.70
C PHE A 655 -20.05 20.14 -8.22
N SER A 656 -20.96 19.32 -8.74
CA SER A 656 -21.27 19.25 -10.17
C SER A 656 -22.78 19.39 -10.35
N ILE A 657 -23.20 20.13 -11.39
CA ILE A 657 -24.61 20.22 -11.75
C ILE A 657 -24.84 19.29 -12.93
N LEU A 658 -25.71 18.29 -12.75
CA LEU A 658 -26.09 17.33 -13.78
C LEU A 658 -27.56 17.53 -14.14
N GLN A 659 -27.88 17.51 -15.43
CA GLN A 659 -29.24 17.64 -15.96
C GLN A 659 -29.66 16.38 -16.70
N LEU A 660 -30.83 15.89 -16.35
CA LEU A 660 -31.60 14.89 -17.09
C LEU A 660 -32.83 15.55 -17.70
N LYS A 661 -33.53 14.84 -18.59
CA LYS A 661 -34.78 15.32 -19.19
C LYS A 661 -35.81 15.75 -18.14
N ASN A 662 -35.91 14.98 -17.05
CA ASN A 662 -36.95 15.14 -16.01
C ASN A 662 -36.37 15.52 -14.63
N ALA A 663 -35.06 15.72 -14.49
CA ALA A 663 -34.43 15.98 -13.20
C ALA A 663 -33.26 16.96 -13.32
N SER A 664 -33.09 17.78 -12.28
CA SER A 664 -31.95 18.68 -12.11
C SER A 664 -31.23 18.25 -10.83
N ILE A 665 -29.95 17.95 -10.94
CA ILE A 665 -29.18 17.24 -9.92
C ILE A 665 -28.01 18.10 -9.49
N ILE A 666 -27.95 18.44 -8.21
CA ILE A 666 -26.76 18.97 -7.56
C ILE A 666 -26.03 17.76 -6.97
N SER A 667 -24.83 17.50 -7.45
CA SER A 667 -24.03 16.37 -6.99
C SER A 667 -22.84 16.85 -6.17
N CYS A 668 -22.79 16.44 -4.90
CA CYS A 668 -21.63 16.63 -4.03
C CYS A 668 -20.64 15.45 -4.12
N PHE A 669 -20.83 14.56 -5.09
CA PHE A 669 -19.92 13.45 -5.32
C PHE A 669 -18.55 13.93 -5.83
N SER A 670 -17.52 13.12 -5.58
CA SER A 670 -16.21 13.28 -6.21
C SER A 670 -16.31 13.19 -7.75
N LEU A 671 -15.30 13.71 -8.43
CA LEU A 671 -15.21 13.70 -9.90
C LEU A 671 -15.41 12.28 -10.49
N GLN A 672 -14.90 11.28 -9.78
CA GLN A 672 -14.93 9.88 -10.16
C GLN A 672 -16.33 9.27 -10.01
N GLN A 673 -17.03 9.50 -8.90
CA GLN A 673 -18.40 9.01 -8.72
C GLN A 673 -19.37 9.68 -9.70
N ASN A 674 -19.16 10.97 -10.00
CA ASN A 674 -19.88 11.66 -11.06
C ASN A 674 -19.62 11.05 -12.44
N ALA A 675 -18.43 10.53 -12.72
CA ALA A 675 -18.14 9.86 -13.99
C ALA A 675 -18.97 8.58 -14.18
N ILE A 676 -19.04 7.71 -13.16
CA ILE A 676 -19.86 6.48 -13.21
C ILE A 676 -21.35 6.81 -13.28
N PHE A 677 -21.79 7.79 -12.48
CA PHE A 677 -23.18 8.23 -12.50
C PHE A 677 -23.57 8.70 -13.91
N LYS A 678 -22.70 9.46 -14.57
CA LYS A 678 -22.88 9.88 -15.97
C LYS A 678 -22.87 8.71 -16.95
N GLU A 679 -22.00 7.71 -16.76
CA GLU A 679 -21.98 6.49 -17.57
C GLU A 679 -23.34 5.77 -17.50
N TYR A 680 -23.89 5.58 -16.30
CA TYR A 680 -25.16 4.89 -16.08
C TYR A 680 -26.36 5.59 -16.72
N PHE A 681 -26.38 6.92 -16.67
CA PHE A 681 -27.45 7.74 -17.23
C PHE A 681 -27.13 8.27 -18.64
N PHE A 682 -26.09 7.77 -19.30
CA PHE A 682 -25.69 8.21 -20.64
C PHE A 682 -26.83 8.05 -21.66
N ASN A 683 -27.46 6.87 -21.66
CA ASN A 683 -28.60 6.58 -22.53
C ASN A 683 -29.87 7.36 -22.15
N ASP A 684 -29.94 7.86 -20.91
CA ASP A 684 -31.03 8.71 -20.41
C ASP A 684 -30.77 10.21 -20.72
N GLY A 685 -29.67 10.52 -21.42
CA GLY A 685 -29.34 11.85 -21.93
C GLY A 685 -28.79 12.81 -20.87
N ILE A 686 -28.08 12.29 -19.86
CA ILE A 686 -27.46 13.12 -18.82
C ILE A 686 -26.43 14.10 -19.39
N LYS A 687 -26.46 15.34 -18.92
CA LYS A 687 -25.50 16.39 -19.27
C LYS A 687 -24.94 17.04 -18.02
N GLU A 688 -23.64 17.32 -18.03
CA GLU A 688 -23.00 18.12 -16.99
C GLU A 688 -22.94 19.58 -17.41
N ILE A 689 -23.32 20.50 -16.52
CA ILE A 689 -23.16 21.93 -16.73
C ILE A 689 -21.76 22.33 -16.27
N THR A 690 -20.95 22.85 -17.18
CA THR A 690 -19.62 23.37 -16.84
C THR A 690 -19.73 24.58 -15.91
N LEU A 691 -19.14 24.44 -14.72
CA LEU A 691 -19.02 25.50 -13.72
C LEU A 691 -17.75 26.31 -14.02
N GLY A 692 -17.93 27.53 -14.52
CA GLY A 692 -16.84 28.49 -14.77
C GLY A 692 -16.76 29.55 -13.67
N ALA A 693 -16.46 30.81 -14.02
CA ALA A 693 -16.51 31.93 -13.09
C ALA A 693 -17.91 32.24 -12.51
N HIS A 694 -18.95 31.57 -13.02
CA HIS A 694 -20.37 31.79 -12.69
C HIS A 694 -21.01 30.63 -11.92
N SER A 695 -20.24 29.98 -11.03
CA SER A 695 -20.68 28.78 -10.29
C SER A 695 -21.96 29.00 -9.48
N VAL A 696 -22.07 30.18 -8.85
CA VAL A 696 -23.21 30.54 -8.00
C VAL A 696 -24.45 30.82 -8.85
N GLU A 697 -24.32 31.54 -9.97
CA GLU A 697 -25.45 31.80 -10.86
C GLU A 697 -26.02 30.50 -11.45
N ARG A 698 -25.15 29.56 -11.84
CA ARG A 698 -25.58 28.24 -12.33
C ARG A 698 -26.29 27.41 -11.26
N LEU A 699 -25.82 27.48 -10.02
CA LEU A 699 -26.48 26.83 -8.88
C LEU A 699 -27.86 27.44 -8.62
N ILE A 700 -27.99 28.77 -8.70
CA ILE A 700 -29.28 29.46 -8.60
C ILE A 700 -30.21 29.02 -9.73
N GLU A 701 -29.76 29.01 -10.98
CA GLU A 701 -30.55 28.53 -12.14
C GLU A 701 -31.08 27.12 -11.89
N CYS A 702 -30.21 26.21 -11.43
CA CYS A 702 -30.54 24.83 -11.12
C CYS A 702 -31.61 24.70 -10.02
N ILE A 703 -31.56 25.55 -8.99
CA ILE A 703 -32.53 25.54 -7.88
C ILE A 703 -33.87 26.17 -8.32
N VAL A 704 -33.85 27.15 -9.23
CA VAL A 704 -35.06 27.83 -9.74
C VAL A 704 -35.79 27.00 -10.80
N GLU A 705 -35.11 26.12 -11.54
CA GLU A 705 -35.73 25.26 -12.55
C GLU A 705 -36.83 24.36 -11.96
N THR A 706 -38.10 24.72 -12.16
CA THR A 706 -39.26 24.03 -11.55
C THR A 706 -39.83 22.89 -12.38
N ASP A 707 -39.48 22.81 -13.66
CA ASP A 707 -40.07 21.84 -14.59
C ASP A 707 -39.41 20.46 -14.48
N ARG A 708 -38.38 20.35 -13.64
CA ARG A 708 -37.57 19.16 -13.41
C ARG A 708 -37.57 18.84 -11.92
N LYS A 709 -37.49 17.55 -11.60
CA LYS A 709 -37.37 17.09 -10.21
C LYS A 709 -36.02 17.54 -9.63
N PRO A 710 -35.98 18.34 -8.55
CA PRO A 710 -34.73 18.75 -7.93
C PRO A 710 -34.17 17.65 -7.04
N LEU A 711 -32.91 17.28 -7.27
CA LEU A 711 -32.22 16.18 -6.59
C LEU A 711 -30.89 16.68 -6.00
N LEU A 712 -30.55 16.20 -4.80
CA LEU A 712 -29.26 16.45 -4.18
C LEU A 712 -28.59 15.10 -3.89
N LEU A 713 -27.43 14.85 -4.51
CA LEU A 713 -26.62 13.67 -4.27
C LEU A 713 -25.54 13.97 -3.22
N LEU A 714 -25.49 13.15 -2.18
CA LEU A 714 -24.63 13.34 -1.00
C LEU A 714 -23.74 12.11 -0.78
N PRO A 715 -22.43 12.24 -0.60
CA PRO A 715 -21.64 11.17 0.01
C PRO A 715 -21.91 11.11 1.52
N ASP A 716 -22.23 9.93 2.07
CA ASP A 716 -22.45 9.70 3.52
C ASP A 716 -23.39 10.70 4.21
N HIS A 717 -24.44 11.15 3.51
CA HIS A 717 -25.42 12.13 4.00
C HIS A 717 -24.82 13.50 4.36
N LEU A 718 -23.63 13.82 3.85
CA LEU A 718 -22.94 15.09 4.07
C LEU A 718 -22.67 15.80 2.74
N LEU A 719 -22.47 17.12 2.81
CA LEU A 719 -22.09 17.91 1.62
C LEU A 719 -20.60 17.69 1.31
N ASN A 720 -19.76 17.72 2.35
CA ASN A 720 -18.32 17.52 2.28
C ASN A 720 -17.88 16.66 3.48
N PRO A 721 -17.83 15.33 3.33
CA PRO A 721 -17.42 14.42 4.41
C PRO A 721 -15.97 14.67 4.88
N SER A 722 -15.12 15.27 4.04
CA SER A 722 -13.74 15.59 4.39
C SER A 722 -13.61 16.80 5.32
N ASP A 723 -14.61 17.69 5.38
CA ASP A 723 -14.61 18.86 6.26
C ASP A 723 -15.45 18.61 7.54
N THR A 724 -14.82 17.93 8.49
CA THR A 724 -15.44 17.63 9.79
C THR A 724 -15.64 18.87 10.67
N GLY A 725 -14.99 19.97 10.33
CA GLY A 725 -15.10 21.26 11.00
C GLY A 725 -16.48 21.90 10.89
N THR A 726 -17.25 21.54 9.86
CA THR A 726 -18.50 22.22 9.47
C THR A 726 -19.74 21.31 9.45
N ILE A 727 -19.68 20.12 10.04
CA ILE A 727 -20.75 19.10 9.94
C ILE A 727 -22.14 19.63 10.34
N SER A 728 -22.25 20.40 11.43
CA SER A 728 -23.52 21.02 11.85
C SER A 728 -24.10 21.93 10.76
N VAL A 729 -23.23 22.70 10.10
CA VAL A 729 -23.57 23.60 8.99
C VAL A 729 -24.01 22.81 7.78
N GLN A 730 -23.28 21.76 7.43
CA GLN A 730 -23.62 20.92 6.29
C GLN A 730 -25.00 20.31 6.45
N LEU A 731 -25.32 19.77 7.64
CA LEU A 731 -26.64 19.24 7.93
C LEU A 731 -27.74 20.31 7.91
N SER A 732 -27.47 21.51 8.44
CA SER A 732 -28.42 22.63 8.35
C SER A 732 -28.76 22.97 6.90
N ILE A 733 -27.74 23.05 6.04
CA ILE A 733 -27.92 23.32 4.61
C ILE A 733 -28.70 22.19 3.95
N ILE A 734 -28.38 20.93 4.24
CA ILE A 734 -29.13 19.76 3.73
C ILE A 734 -30.61 19.84 4.14
N CYS A 735 -30.90 20.18 5.39
CA CYS A 735 -32.28 20.37 5.86
C CYS A 735 -32.99 21.48 5.07
N ASP A 736 -32.29 22.57 4.74
CA ASP A 736 -32.87 23.66 3.97
C ASP A 736 -33.13 23.25 2.51
N PHE A 737 -32.26 22.44 1.89
CA PHE A 737 -32.53 21.83 0.58
C PHE A 737 -33.76 20.91 0.62
N GLU A 738 -33.88 20.06 1.65
CA GLU A 738 -35.03 19.16 1.83
C GLU A 738 -36.35 19.94 1.98
N LYS A 739 -36.36 20.98 2.83
CA LYS A 739 -37.53 21.88 3.00
C LYS A 739 -37.87 22.62 1.70
N ALA A 740 -36.86 22.99 0.91
CA ALA A 740 -37.06 23.59 -0.40
C ALA A 740 -37.65 22.62 -1.44
N GLY A 741 -37.70 21.32 -1.15
CA GLY A 741 -38.33 20.28 -1.97
C GLY A 741 -37.34 19.40 -2.74
N PHE A 742 -36.04 19.47 -2.44
CA PHE A 742 -35.06 18.56 -3.02
C PHE A 742 -35.24 17.16 -2.46
N SER A 743 -35.23 16.15 -3.33
CA SER A 743 -35.08 14.77 -2.87
C SER A 743 -33.61 14.47 -2.64
N LEU A 744 -33.30 14.04 -1.42
CA LEU A 744 -31.94 13.71 -1.00
C LEU A 744 -31.64 12.24 -1.32
N PHE A 745 -30.48 11.98 -1.91
CA PHE A 745 -30.00 10.64 -2.20
C PHE A 745 -28.55 10.54 -1.76
N SER A 746 -28.26 9.57 -0.90
CA SER A 746 -26.92 9.38 -0.37
C SER A 746 -26.27 8.14 -0.97
N LEU A 747 -25.01 8.25 -1.37
CA LEU A 747 -24.15 7.09 -1.57
C LEU A 747 -23.45 6.81 -0.24
N GLU A 748 -23.91 5.78 0.45
CA GLU A 748 -23.40 5.40 1.76
C GLU A 748 -22.14 4.55 1.62
N THR A 749 -21.15 4.82 2.47
CA THR A 749 -19.95 4.01 2.59
C THR A 749 -20.30 2.56 2.93
N GLU A 750 -21.36 2.30 3.72
CA GLU A 750 -21.83 0.94 4.00
C GLU A 750 -22.34 0.22 2.74
N ASP A 751 -23.02 0.92 1.83
CA ASP A 751 -23.48 0.37 0.56
C ASP A 751 -22.29 0.04 -0.36
N ILE A 752 -21.24 0.88 -0.35
CA ILE A 752 -19.98 0.65 -1.08
C ILE A 752 -19.25 -0.58 -0.54
N ILE A 753 -19.14 -0.73 0.79
CA ILE A 753 -18.50 -1.89 1.42
C ILE A 753 -19.24 -3.19 1.09
N LYS A 754 -20.58 -3.19 1.17
CA LYS A 754 -21.37 -4.42 1.02
C LYS A 754 -21.49 -4.93 -0.40
N ASN A 755 -21.52 -4.02 -1.37
CA ASN A 755 -21.86 -4.36 -2.75
C ASN A 755 -20.70 -4.10 -3.72
N GLY A 756 -19.62 -3.47 -3.27
CA GLY A 756 -18.63 -2.85 -4.14
C GLY A 756 -19.12 -1.51 -4.71
N TYR A 757 -18.17 -0.65 -5.06
CA TYR A 757 -18.44 0.73 -5.43
C TYR A 757 -19.39 0.89 -6.63
N ARG A 758 -19.09 0.21 -7.75
CA ARG A 758 -19.86 0.35 -9.00
C ARG A 758 -21.30 -0.14 -8.83
N GLN A 759 -21.48 -1.21 -8.06
CA GLN A 759 -22.79 -1.76 -7.75
C GLN A 759 -23.55 -0.88 -6.74
N ALA A 760 -22.88 -0.28 -5.77
CA ALA A 760 -23.49 0.69 -4.85
C ALA A 760 -24.03 1.93 -5.62
N VAL A 761 -23.23 2.48 -6.54
CA VAL A 761 -23.68 3.56 -7.43
C VAL A 761 -24.84 3.07 -8.31
N LYS A 762 -24.80 1.85 -8.84
CA LYS A 762 -25.90 1.26 -9.62
C LYS A 762 -27.18 1.15 -8.80
N LEU A 763 -27.10 0.68 -7.55
CA LEU A 763 -28.23 0.57 -6.65
C LEU A 763 -28.84 1.96 -6.37
N LEU A 764 -27.99 2.97 -6.18
CA LEU A 764 -28.45 4.36 -6.06
C LEU A 764 -29.12 4.86 -7.35
N CYS A 765 -28.52 4.63 -8.52
CA CYS A 765 -29.10 4.97 -9.82
C CYS A 765 -30.46 4.28 -10.03
N ASN A 766 -30.62 3.04 -9.58
CA ASN A 766 -31.89 2.31 -9.63
C ASN A 766 -32.94 2.90 -8.68
N LYS A 767 -32.55 3.43 -7.52
CA LYS A 767 -33.46 4.17 -6.62
C LYS A 767 -33.91 5.51 -7.21
N LEU A 768 -33.12 6.08 -8.13
CA LEU A 768 -33.37 7.36 -8.79
C LEU A 768 -34.28 7.27 -10.02
N LYS A 769 -34.28 6.11 -10.70
CA LYS A 769 -35.22 5.77 -11.79
C LYS A 769 -36.59 5.43 -11.22
#